data_AF-A0A2A4YW30-F1
#
_entry.id   AF-A0A2A4YW30-F1
#
_cell.length_a   1.000
_cell.length_b   1.000
_cell.length_c   1.000
_cell.angle_alpha   90.00
_cell.angle_beta   90.00
_cell.angle_gamma   90.00
#
_symmetry.space_group_name_H-M   'P 1'
#
loop_
_entity.id
_entity.type
_entity.pdbx_description
1 polymer ?
#
loop_
_entity_poly.entity_id
_entity_poly.type
_entity_poly.pdbx_seq_one_letter_code
_entity_poly.pdbx_strand_id
1 'polypeptide(L)'
;MSSQLKKYIFIILLIGASCGGYWWFYSSHWGVSITKEHLWEYSFQQKGKESFDDVIWEKPQEVKPFPEDRSNLNLVFRTRFTLKDFSKVVEGSLEYGFRYSAKVLINGTECSYTNRNLITPSLENDKLKIEEYWRPRKVTINQEVLAELLKNGENTITIIVYNLEDLKTIDCSKKQLAFLTEGNSNNLESNYKIKKPSSYFSESNIPIFKINTNDSVIPDEPKIEASLNIVNIPSRTNKLSGPYVFHNIKIERRGNTSQTFAKKSYSINLCDSNYKKKSRSLLGLPDSKKWVLYGPYADKSLIRNSLTYSIYRQMGNYAPRTRFIDLVINDNYRGIYVLTEKIQLGSNHLDIPSFKMGLKDSSKASGGYLLEIDRNLWRGAYPPPNDTSSIPSSYMVKEPKRSQISPEIEKTIKRQYNTFEKHLYENDSIYNYLDINSFVDYLIITEFTKNIDGYCLSTFLYNKEISSPTPKYYLGPIWDYNFSLGLTDYREGFNPEGYVYNSTKYIPFWWKTLLKDETYNNALKKRYFELRKGVLSNRNIENSIDSLHTILKNANVLNFKKWPVLNSPDFWPNYFLGKTYLDEIAYLKSWINKRLNFLDNDILAKEKKGLKYYEISIRNNKKWMREIKIKAKKREISVDEMIKIDAKYMVKVF
;
A
#
# COMPACT_ATOMS: atom_id res chain seq x y z
N MET A 1 28.27 45.79 -57.23
CA MET A 1 28.36 44.38 -56.77
C MET A 1 29.11 43.57 -57.83
N SER A 2 30.24 42.95 -57.50
CA SER A 2 31.06 42.22 -58.49
C SER A 2 30.30 41.02 -59.08
N SER A 3 30.64 40.62 -60.31
CA SER A 3 30.06 39.44 -60.98
C SER A 3 30.18 38.16 -60.12
N GLN A 4 31.32 37.99 -59.44
CA GLN A 4 31.52 36.90 -58.49
C GLN A 4 30.56 36.96 -57.30
N LEU A 5 30.36 38.13 -56.69
CA LEU A 5 29.46 38.29 -55.55
C LEU A 5 27.99 38.00 -55.93
N LYS A 6 27.56 38.39 -57.14
CA LYS A 6 26.24 37.99 -57.69
C LYS A 6 26.12 36.47 -57.86
N LYS A 7 27.17 35.81 -58.35
CA LYS A 7 27.21 34.35 -58.53
C LYS A 7 27.14 33.61 -57.19
N TYR A 8 27.86 34.08 -56.17
CA TYR A 8 27.79 33.51 -54.82
C TYR A 8 26.42 33.73 -54.16
N ILE A 9 25.83 34.92 -54.28
CA ILE A 9 24.47 35.19 -53.78
C ILE A 9 23.44 34.29 -54.48
N PHE A 10 23.54 34.12 -55.80
CA PHE A 10 22.67 33.24 -56.56
C PHE A 10 22.81 31.77 -56.13
N ILE A 11 24.04 31.28 -55.94
CA ILE A 11 24.30 29.92 -55.44
C ILE A 11 23.75 29.73 -54.02
N ILE A 12 23.93 30.70 -53.12
CA ILE A 12 23.37 30.65 -51.75
C ILE A 12 21.84 30.65 -51.78
N LEU A 13 21.21 31.44 -52.65
CA LEU A 13 19.76 31.43 -52.85
C LEU A 13 19.28 30.10 -53.42
N LEU A 14 20.02 29.49 -54.35
CA LEU A 14 19.70 28.19 -54.93
C LEU A 14 19.84 27.06 -53.91
N ILE A 15 20.91 27.06 -53.11
CA ILE A 15 21.10 26.13 -52.00
C ILE A 15 20.01 26.34 -50.95
N GLY A 16 19.69 27.59 -50.60
CA GLY A 16 18.60 27.94 -49.68
C GLY A 16 17.24 27.48 -50.18
N ALA A 17 16.96 27.62 -51.48
CA ALA A 17 15.73 27.13 -52.11
C ALA A 17 15.70 25.59 -52.18
N SER A 18 16.82 24.93 -52.46
CA SER A 18 16.90 23.46 -52.47
C SER A 18 16.80 22.87 -51.07
N CYS A 19 17.43 23.48 -50.06
CA CYS A 19 17.32 23.09 -48.66
C CYS A 19 15.92 23.38 -48.13
N GLY A 20 15.33 24.52 -48.48
CA GLY A 20 13.95 24.86 -48.14
C GLY A 20 12.95 23.92 -48.77
N GLY A 21 13.13 23.56 -50.05
CA GLY A 21 12.33 22.55 -50.74
C GLY A 21 12.49 21.16 -50.13
N TYR A 22 13.73 20.74 -49.85
CA TYR A 22 14.00 19.48 -49.17
C TYR A 22 13.32 19.43 -47.79
N TRP A 23 13.44 20.50 -47.01
CA TRP A 23 12.81 20.59 -45.69
C TRP A 23 11.28 20.57 -45.79
N TRP A 24 10.71 21.26 -46.78
CA TRP A 24 9.27 21.29 -47.02
C TRP A 24 8.68 19.94 -47.45
N PHE A 25 9.41 19.15 -48.23
CA PHE A 25 8.91 17.90 -48.82
C PHE A 25 9.36 16.62 -48.10
N TYR A 26 10.50 16.65 -47.41
CA TYR A 26 11.16 15.44 -46.91
C TYR A 26 11.58 15.49 -45.44
N SER A 27 11.51 16.65 -44.76
CA SER A 27 11.77 16.67 -43.32
C SER A 27 10.61 16.05 -42.56
N SER A 28 10.91 15.13 -41.64
CA SER A 28 9.89 14.56 -40.77
C SER A 28 9.62 15.48 -39.58
N HIS A 29 8.35 15.78 -39.32
CA HIS A 29 7.95 16.54 -38.15
C HIS A 29 6.65 16.00 -37.55
N TRP A 30 6.49 16.23 -36.26
CA TRP A 30 5.25 15.92 -35.56
C TRP A 30 4.24 17.04 -35.76
N GLY A 31 3.01 16.67 -36.08
CA GLY A 31 1.88 17.60 -36.22
C GLY A 31 0.64 17.11 -35.48
N VAL A 32 -0.08 18.03 -34.82
CA VAL A 32 -1.36 17.71 -34.15
C VAL A 32 -2.47 17.66 -35.19
N SER A 33 -3.23 16.56 -35.18
CA SER A 33 -4.46 16.40 -35.97
C SER A 33 -5.72 16.63 -35.12
N ILE A 34 -5.68 16.27 -33.84
CA ILE A 34 -6.76 16.50 -32.88
C ILE A 34 -6.13 17.06 -31.61
N THR A 35 -6.55 18.26 -31.19
CA THR A 35 -6.02 18.94 -29.99
C THR A 35 -6.66 18.41 -28.70
N LYS A 36 -6.10 18.76 -27.54
CA LYS A 36 -6.63 18.30 -26.24
C LYS A 36 -7.94 18.99 -25.86
N GLU A 37 -8.19 20.16 -26.45
CA GLU A 37 -9.37 20.98 -26.27
C GLU A 37 -10.52 20.48 -27.14
N HIS A 38 -10.23 19.68 -28.18
CA HIS A 38 -11.24 19.08 -29.04
C HIS A 38 -12.17 18.16 -28.26
N LEU A 39 -13.47 18.37 -28.42
CA LEU A 39 -14.49 17.59 -27.72
C LEU A 39 -14.93 16.40 -28.58
N TRP A 40 -14.81 15.21 -27.99
CA TRP A 40 -15.20 13.97 -28.65
C TRP A 40 -16.67 13.65 -28.35
N GLU A 41 -17.37 13.15 -29.35
CA GLU A 41 -18.69 12.54 -29.14
C GLU A 41 -18.52 11.30 -28.26
N TYR A 42 -19.53 11.00 -27.45
CA TYR A 42 -19.51 9.79 -26.64
C TYR A 42 -20.83 9.04 -26.69
N SER A 43 -20.77 7.74 -26.38
CA SER A 43 -21.95 6.92 -26.18
C SER A 43 -21.65 5.75 -25.25
N PHE A 44 -22.70 5.03 -24.88
CA PHE A 44 -22.60 3.84 -24.05
C PHE A 44 -23.07 2.61 -24.80
N GLN A 45 -22.29 1.55 -24.71
CA GLN A 45 -22.55 0.30 -25.42
C GLN A 45 -22.62 -0.85 -24.42
N GLN A 46 -23.56 -1.78 -24.60
CA GLN A 46 -23.57 -3.01 -23.80
C GLN A 46 -22.31 -3.84 -24.07
N LYS A 47 -21.77 -4.45 -23.02
CA LYS A 47 -20.64 -5.39 -23.15
C LYS A 47 -20.97 -6.48 -24.17
N GLY A 48 -20.09 -6.70 -25.15
CA GLY A 48 -20.22 -7.75 -26.18
C GLY A 48 -20.85 -7.31 -27.51
N LYS A 49 -21.37 -6.09 -27.63
CA LYS A 49 -21.76 -5.52 -28.94
C LYS A 49 -20.52 -4.91 -29.61
N GLU A 50 -20.26 -5.23 -30.87
CA GLU A 50 -19.09 -4.72 -31.62
C GLU A 50 -19.45 -3.69 -32.71
N SER A 51 -20.69 -3.69 -33.22
CA SER A 51 -21.15 -2.70 -34.20
C SER A 51 -21.57 -1.37 -33.55
N PHE A 52 -21.31 -0.29 -34.28
CA PHE A 52 -21.62 1.10 -33.90
C PHE A 52 -22.75 1.71 -34.75
N ASP A 53 -23.39 0.94 -35.63
CA ASP A 53 -24.31 1.46 -36.65
C ASP A 53 -25.63 1.95 -36.04
N ASP A 54 -26.04 1.39 -34.89
CA ASP A 54 -27.27 1.76 -34.16
C ASP A 54 -27.00 2.59 -32.88
N VAL A 55 -25.82 3.20 -32.76
CA VAL A 55 -25.42 3.88 -31.52
C VAL A 55 -25.85 5.34 -31.56
N ILE A 56 -26.67 5.76 -30.60
CA ILE A 56 -27.04 7.17 -30.41
C ILE A 56 -25.86 7.89 -29.77
N TRP A 57 -25.27 8.84 -30.50
CA TRP A 57 -24.18 9.67 -30.03
C TRP A 57 -24.70 10.85 -29.22
N GLU A 58 -24.18 10.99 -28.00
CA GLU A 58 -24.47 12.15 -27.17
C GLU A 58 -23.58 13.31 -27.59
N LYS A 59 -24.14 14.54 -27.53
CA LYS A 59 -23.38 15.75 -27.84
C LYS A 59 -22.24 15.94 -26.83
N PRO A 60 -21.03 16.31 -27.29
CA PRO A 60 -19.90 16.54 -26.41
C PRO A 60 -20.18 17.64 -25.37
N GLN A 61 -19.84 17.37 -24.11
CA GLN A 61 -19.70 18.35 -23.03
C GLN A 61 -18.35 18.13 -22.35
N GLU A 62 -17.71 19.20 -21.85
CA GLU A 62 -16.33 19.13 -21.35
C GLU A 62 -16.17 18.09 -20.23
N VAL A 63 -16.99 18.16 -19.17
CA VAL A 63 -17.02 17.16 -18.09
C VAL A 63 -18.46 16.94 -17.62
N LYS A 64 -18.87 15.67 -17.46
CA LYS A 64 -20.18 15.28 -16.90
C LYS A 64 -20.03 14.18 -15.85
N PRO A 65 -20.86 14.13 -14.79
CA PRO A 65 -20.91 12.98 -13.88
C PRO A 65 -21.19 11.68 -14.64
N PHE A 66 -20.51 10.61 -14.24
CA PHE A 66 -20.80 9.28 -14.77
C PHE A 66 -22.15 8.80 -14.19
N PRO A 67 -23.09 8.30 -15.02
CA PRO A 67 -24.39 7.87 -14.52
C PRO A 67 -24.27 6.72 -13.51
N GLU A 68 -25.00 6.81 -12.39
CA GLU A 68 -25.15 5.70 -11.46
C GLU A 68 -25.88 4.55 -12.19
N ASP A 69 -25.35 3.33 -12.12
CA ASP A 69 -25.92 2.09 -12.70
C ASP A 69 -25.59 1.72 -14.17
N ARG A 70 -24.30 1.77 -14.55
CA ARG A 70 -23.83 1.31 -15.89
C ARG A 70 -22.69 0.28 -15.84
N SER A 71 -22.67 -0.59 -14.82
CA SER A 71 -21.65 -1.65 -14.65
C SER A 71 -21.53 -2.61 -15.85
N ASN A 72 -22.59 -2.72 -16.66
CA ASN A 72 -22.66 -3.55 -17.87
C ASN A 72 -22.38 -2.81 -19.18
N LEU A 73 -21.89 -1.57 -19.12
CA LEU A 73 -21.61 -0.76 -20.31
C LEU A 73 -20.11 -0.51 -20.51
N ASN A 74 -19.75 -0.32 -21.78
CA ASN A 74 -18.51 0.29 -22.24
C ASN A 74 -18.79 1.75 -22.60
N LEU A 75 -17.81 2.62 -22.39
CA LEU A 75 -17.89 4.03 -22.78
C LEU A 75 -17.13 4.20 -24.08
N VAL A 76 -17.80 4.68 -25.11
CA VAL A 76 -17.22 4.84 -26.44
C VAL A 76 -17.04 6.32 -26.70
N PHE A 77 -15.85 6.74 -27.10
CA PHE A 77 -15.60 8.06 -27.65
C PHE A 77 -15.34 7.96 -29.14
N ARG A 78 -15.82 8.92 -29.92
CA ARG A 78 -15.56 8.99 -31.35
C ARG A 78 -15.34 10.42 -31.79
N THR A 79 -14.45 10.58 -32.76
CA THR A 79 -14.37 11.83 -33.53
C THR A 79 -13.80 11.59 -34.92
N ARG A 80 -13.77 12.64 -35.72
CA ARG A 80 -13.31 12.62 -37.11
C ARG A 80 -12.10 13.54 -37.27
N PHE A 81 -11.25 13.21 -38.23
CA PHE A 81 -10.11 14.02 -38.65
C PHE A 81 -9.88 13.89 -40.15
N THR A 82 -9.12 14.80 -40.75
CA THR A 82 -8.88 14.80 -42.20
C THR A 82 -7.39 14.75 -42.49
N LEU A 83 -7.00 13.93 -43.46
CA LEU A 83 -5.64 13.88 -44.01
C LEU A 83 -5.68 14.22 -45.50
N LYS A 84 -4.75 15.06 -45.95
CA LYS A 84 -4.61 15.39 -47.38
C LYS A 84 -3.87 14.29 -48.14
N ASP A 85 -2.82 13.77 -47.51
CA ASP A 85 -1.97 12.72 -48.04
C ASP A 85 -1.56 11.76 -46.91
N PHE A 86 -2.29 10.65 -46.77
CA PHE A 86 -2.00 9.65 -45.75
C PHE A 86 -0.68 8.91 -46.01
N SER A 87 -0.19 8.87 -47.26
CA SER A 87 1.07 8.17 -47.61
C SER A 87 2.30 8.82 -46.97
N LYS A 88 2.16 10.08 -46.53
CA LYS A 88 3.19 10.84 -45.82
C LYS A 88 3.18 10.63 -44.31
N VAL A 89 2.23 9.88 -43.77
CA VAL A 89 2.18 9.54 -42.35
C VAL A 89 3.14 8.40 -42.06
N VAL A 90 4.07 8.63 -41.14
CA VAL A 90 5.10 7.66 -40.71
C VAL A 90 4.75 7.03 -39.37
N GLU A 91 4.19 7.80 -38.45
CA GLU A 91 3.83 7.31 -37.11
C GLU A 91 2.62 8.08 -36.58
N GLY A 92 1.78 7.41 -35.80
CA GLY A 92 0.63 7.99 -35.11
C GLY A 92 0.84 7.95 -33.61
N SER A 93 0.37 8.97 -32.92
CA SER A 93 0.42 9.08 -31.47
C SER A 93 -0.94 9.51 -30.94
N LEU A 94 -1.61 8.61 -30.23
CA LEU A 94 -2.84 8.91 -29.51
C LEU A 94 -2.56 9.02 -28.02
N GLU A 95 -2.69 10.22 -27.47
CA GLU A 95 -2.73 10.46 -26.03
C GLU A 95 -4.17 10.52 -25.55
N TYR A 96 -4.53 9.77 -24.48
CA TYR A 96 -5.85 9.86 -23.87
C TYR A 96 -5.79 9.68 -22.35
N GLY A 97 -6.62 10.45 -21.64
CA GLY A 97 -6.62 10.51 -20.18
C GLY A 97 -7.43 9.38 -19.53
N PHE A 98 -6.95 8.13 -19.52
CA PHE A 98 -7.69 7.06 -18.82
C PHE A 98 -6.80 6.02 -18.15
N ARG A 99 -7.21 5.63 -16.92
CA ARG A 99 -6.62 4.56 -16.09
C ARG A 99 -7.11 3.16 -16.49
N TYR A 100 -7.86 3.08 -17.59
CA TYR A 100 -8.75 1.97 -17.91
C TYR A 100 -8.24 1.11 -19.06
N SER A 101 -8.88 -0.05 -19.24
CA SER A 101 -8.62 -0.84 -20.43
C SER A 101 -9.28 -0.14 -21.60
N ALA A 102 -8.60 -0.02 -22.73
CA ALA A 102 -9.12 0.69 -23.88
C ALA A 102 -8.79 -0.03 -25.18
N LYS A 103 -9.75 -0.06 -26.10
CA LYS A 103 -9.56 -0.46 -27.50
C LYS A 103 -9.62 0.79 -28.36
N VAL A 104 -8.68 0.95 -29.29
CA VAL A 104 -8.62 2.05 -30.24
C VAL A 104 -8.91 1.50 -31.63
N LEU A 105 -9.78 2.18 -32.36
CA LEU A 105 -10.15 1.82 -33.73
C LEU A 105 -9.96 3.02 -34.65
N ILE A 106 -9.43 2.78 -35.84
CA ILE A 106 -9.38 3.75 -36.94
C ILE A 106 -10.26 3.21 -38.05
N ASN A 107 -11.18 4.04 -38.53
CA ASN A 107 -12.16 3.68 -39.58
C ASN A 107 -12.93 2.37 -39.30
N GLY A 108 -13.21 2.09 -38.01
CA GLY A 108 -13.96 0.91 -37.58
C GLY A 108 -13.11 -0.34 -37.33
N THR A 109 -11.82 -0.33 -37.66
CA THR A 109 -10.91 -1.46 -37.48
C THR A 109 -10.02 -1.26 -36.25
N GLU A 110 -9.85 -2.31 -35.45
CA GLU A 110 -8.99 -2.28 -34.26
C GLU A 110 -7.53 -2.03 -34.64
N CYS A 111 -6.92 -1.01 -34.03
CA CYS A 111 -5.49 -0.71 -34.20
C CYS A 111 -4.67 -0.97 -32.92
N SER A 112 -5.31 -0.97 -31.75
CA SER A 112 -4.62 -1.22 -30.48
C SER A 112 -5.60 -1.60 -29.38
N TYR A 113 -5.20 -2.54 -28.52
CA TYR A 113 -5.88 -2.83 -27.25
C TYR A 113 -4.91 -2.71 -26.08
N THR A 114 -5.37 -2.06 -25.02
CA THR A 114 -4.63 -1.85 -23.80
C THR A 114 -5.42 -2.40 -22.61
N ASN A 115 -4.82 -3.28 -21.82
CA ASN A 115 -5.42 -3.79 -20.59
C ASN A 115 -4.90 -3.02 -19.36
N ARG A 116 -5.78 -2.43 -18.55
CA ARG A 116 -5.38 -1.67 -17.34
C ARG A 116 -4.69 -2.51 -16.28
N ASN A 117 -5.09 -3.77 -16.19
CA ASN A 117 -4.61 -4.70 -15.16
C ASN A 117 -3.33 -5.42 -15.60
N LEU A 118 -2.98 -5.34 -16.88
CA LEU A 118 -1.71 -5.84 -17.39
C LEU A 118 -0.61 -4.82 -17.10
N ILE A 119 0.50 -5.30 -16.55
CA ILE A 119 1.70 -4.49 -16.34
C ILE A 119 2.64 -4.77 -17.50
N THR A 120 2.83 -3.78 -18.37
CA THR A 120 3.65 -3.90 -19.58
C THR A 120 5.06 -3.36 -19.36
N PRO A 121 6.07 -3.88 -20.09
CA PRO A 121 7.43 -3.36 -20.04
C PRO A 121 7.55 -1.88 -20.31
N SER A 122 8.49 -1.24 -19.62
CA SER A 122 8.87 0.16 -19.84
C SER A 122 10.38 0.33 -20.03
N LEU A 123 11.07 -0.76 -20.41
CA LEU A 123 12.51 -0.80 -20.66
C LEU A 123 12.87 0.04 -21.90
N GLU A 124 13.91 0.86 -21.77
CA GLU A 124 14.49 1.67 -22.84
C GLU A 124 15.99 1.83 -22.55
N ASN A 125 16.85 1.35 -23.45
CA ASN A 125 18.32 1.40 -23.31
C ASN A 125 18.81 0.91 -21.93
N ASP A 126 18.40 -0.30 -21.53
CA ASP A 126 18.71 -0.94 -20.23
C ASP A 126 18.24 -0.19 -18.96
N LYS A 127 17.35 0.80 -19.12
CA LYS A 127 16.76 1.53 -18.00
C LYS A 127 15.23 1.48 -18.08
N LEU A 128 14.57 1.40 -16.93
CA LEU A 128 13.12 1.41 -16.89
C LEU A 128 12.63 2.85 -16.88
N LYS A 129 11.81 3.24 -17.85
CA LYS A 129 11.13 4.54 -17.82
C LYS A 129 10.24 4.63 -16.59
N ILE A 130 10.33 5.77 -15.89
CA ILE A 130 9.44 6.08 -14.77
C ILE A 130 8.40 7.08 -15.26
N GLU A 131 7.23 6.55 -15.56
CA GLU A 131 6.06 7.34 -15.90
C GLU A 131 5.09 7.33 -14.73
N GLU A 132 4.65 8.53 -14.33
CA GLU A 132 3.59 8.72 -13.34
C GLU A 132 2.37 7.87 -13.72
N TYR A 133 1.84 7.12 -12.77
CA TYR A 133 0.69 6.26 -13.01
C TYR A 133 -0.56 7.02 -13.50
N TRP A 134 -0.68 8.31 -13.16
CA TRP A 134 -1.80 9.16 -13.53
C TRP A 134 -1.62 9.92 -14.85
N ARG A 135 -0.50 9.72 -15.57
CA ARG A 135 -0.32 10.36 -16.88
C ARG A 135 -1.32 9.81 -17.91
N PRO A 136 -1.74 10.65 -18.88
CA PRO A 136 -2.45 10.18 -20.06
C PRO A 136 -1.70 8.99 -20.67
N ARG A 137 -2.43 7.94 -21.03
CA ARG A 137 -1.84 6.83 -21.78
C ARG A 137 -1.52 7.32 -23.17
N LYS A 138 -0.38 6.88 -23.67
CA LYS A 138 0.08 7.14 -25.03
C LYS A 138 0.12 5.82 -25.80
N VAL A 139 -0.59 5.76 -26.91
CA VAL A 139 -0.53 4.66 -27.86
C VAL A 139 0.21 5.15 -29.10
N THR A 140 1.32 4.50 -29.41
CA THR A 140 2.02 4.67 -30.69
C THR A 140 1.45 3.67 -31.70
N ILE A 141 1.19 4.15 -32.91
CA ILE A 141 0.68 3.37 -34.04
C ILE A 141 1.74 3.47 -35.15
N ASN A 142 2.25 2.34 -35.61
CA ASN A 142 3.31 2.30 -36.61
C ASN A 142 2.78 2.56 -38.03
N GLN A 143 3.69 2.80 -38.97
CA GLN A 143 3.35 3.10 -40.35
C GLN A 143 2.54 2.00 -41.04
N GLU A 144 2.88 0.73 -40.81
CA GLU A 144 2.24 -0.42 -41.45
C GLU A 144 0.74 -0.46 -41.14
N VAL A 145 0.38 -0.37 -39.85
CA VAL A 145 -1.03 -0.33 -39.42
C VAL A 145 -1.72 0.93 -39.96
N LEU A 146 -1.05 2.09 -39.94
CA LEU A 146 -1.64 3.33 -40.42
C LEU A 146 -1.88 3.33 -41.95
N ALA A 147 -1.00 2.71 -42.72
CA ALA A 147 -1.13 2.62 -44.18
C ALA A 147 -2.33 1.76 -44.59
N GLU A 148 -2.67 0.74 -43.80
CA GLU A 148 -3.86 -0.09 -44.02
C GLU A 148 -5.16 0.59 -43.59
N LEU A 149 -5.11 1.38 -42.51
CA LEU A 149 -6.31 1.90 -41.86
C LEU A 149 -6.70 3.32 -42.29
N LEU A 150 -5.74 4.15 -42.71
CA LEU A 150 -5.99 5.54 -43.10
C LEU A 150 -6.37 5.67 -44.57
N LYS A 151 -7.06 6.77 -44.89
CA LYS A 151 -7.34 7.18 -46.27
C LYS A 151 -7.18 8.69 -46.43
N ASN A 152 -7.04 9.15 -47.67
CA ASN A 152 -7.17 10.58 -47.98
C ASN A 152 -8.60 11.04 -47.71
N GLY A 153 -8.74 12.27 -47.19
CA GLY A 153 -10.00 12.84 -46.78
C GLY A 153 -10.37 12.48 -45.33
N GLU A 154 -11.65 12.30 -45.07
CA GLU A 154 -12.21 12.11 -43.73
C GLU A 154 -11.90 10.70 -43.18
N ASN A 155 -11.40 10.65 -41.95
CA ASN A 155 -11.13 9.45 -41.18
C ASN A 155 -11.85 9.54 -39.83
N THR A 156 -12.15 8.39 -39.24
CA THR A 156 -12.76 8.28 -37.91
C THR A 156 -11.80 7.60 -36.95
N ILE A 157 -11.73 8.08 -35.72
CA ILE A 157 -11.05 7.42 -34.61
C ILE A 157 -12.03 7.18 -33.46
N THR A 158 -12.01 5.96 -32.92
CA THR A 158 -12.90 5.53 -31.83
C THR A 158 -12.08 4.96 -30.69
N ILE A 159 -12.43 5.30 -29.45
CA ILE A 159 -11.84 4.74 -28.22
C ILE A 159 -12.96 4.08 -27.42
N ILE A 160 -12.89 2.76 -27.25
CA ILE A 160 -13.79 2.01 -26.38
C ILE A 160 -13.10 1.81 -25.04
N VAL A 161 -13.70 2.30 -23.96
CA VAL A 161 -13.20 2.21 -22.59
C VAL A 161 -13.99 1.14 -21.82
N TYR A 162 -13.27 0.19 -21.25
CA TYR A 162 -13.82 -0.94 -20.47
C TYR A 162 -13.50 -0.78 -18.98
N ASN A 163 -14.18 -1.57 -18.14
CA ASN A 163 -13.96 -1.63 -16.68
C ASN A 163 -14.13 -0.26 -16.02
N LEU A 164 -15.31 0.31 -16.19
CA LEU A 164 -15.65 1.69 -15.81
C LEU A 164 -15.92 1.87 -14.30
N GLU A 165 -15.63 0.86 -13.47
CA GLU A 165 -16.07 0.80 -12.07
C GLU A 165 -15.56 1.98 -11.22
N ASP A 166 -14.40 2.54 -11.59
CA ASP A 166 -13.78 3.67 -10.89
C ASP A 166 -13.99 5.01 -11.60
N LEU A 167 -14.80 5.07 -12.66
CA LEU A 167 -15.01 6.27 -13.48
C LEU A 167 -16.10 7.15 -12.85
N LYS A 168 -15.72 8.30 -12.31
CA LYS A 168 -16.67 9.25 -11.68
C LYS A 168 -17.22 10.29 -12.65
N THR A 169 -16.46 10.60 -13.69
CA THR A 169 -16.81 11.62 -14.67
C THR A 169 -16.44 11.18 -16.07
N ILE A 170 -17.19 11.65 -17.05
CA ILE A 170 -16.90 11.54 -18.46
C ILE A 170 -16.22 12.84 -18.87
N ASP A 171 -15.00 12.77 -19.37
CA ASP A 171 -14.27 13.90 -19.94
C ASP A 171 -14.19 13.71 -21.46
N CYS A 172 -14.91 14.54 -22.22
CA CYS A 172 -14.94 14.45 -23.68
C CYS A 172 -13.70 15.05 -24.33
N SER A 173 -12.90 15.82 -23.58
CA SER A 173 -11.66 16.45 -24.01
C SER A 173 -10.43 15.59 -23.65
N LYS A 174 -9.24 16.20 -23.57
CA LYS A 174 -7.96 15.63 -23.11
C LYS A 174 -7.52 14.38 -23.87
N LYS A 175 -7.91 14.30 -25.14
CA LYS A 175 -7.47 13.29 -26.10
C LYS A 175 -6.76 14.02 -27.24
N GLN A 176 -5.56 13.62 -27.58
CA GLN A 176 -4.78 14.24 -28.65
C GLN A 176 -4.33 13.19 -29.62
N LEU A 177 -4.59 13.42 -30.90
CA LEU A 177 -4.05 12.63 -32.00
C LEU A 177 -3.02 13.49 -32.73
N ALA A 178 -1.82 12.96 -32.85
CA ALA A 178 -0.74 13.58 -33.61
C ALA A 178 -0.14 12.56 -34.57
N PHE A 179 0.47 13.04 -35.65
CA PHE A 179 1.17 12.22 -36.62
C PHE A 179 2.59 12.75 -36.84
N LEU A 180 3.54 11.84 -37.00
CA LEU A 180 4.83 12.12 -37.62
C LEU A 180 4.62 12.06 -39.13
N THR A 181 4.87 13.17 -39.82
CA THR A 181 4.68 13.25 -41.27
C THR A 181 5.96 13.67 -41.99
N GLU A 182 6.18 13.12 -43.18
CA GLU A 182 7.19 13.62 -44.11
C GLU A 182 6.67 14.83 -44.88
N GLY A 183 7.31 15.97 -44.66
CA GLY A 183 6.91 17.24 -45.26
C GLY A 183 5.56 17.78 -44.77
N ASN A 184 5.19 18.95 -45.28
CA ASN A 184 4.05 19.73 -44.77
C ASN A 184 2.71 19.47 -45.50
N SER A 185 2.59 18.38 -46.28
CA SER A 185 1.42 18.15 -47.16
C SER A 185 0.08 18.05 -46.43
N ASN A 186 0.09 17.63 -45.16
CA ASN A 186 -1.11 17.47 -44.34
C ASN A 186 -1.52 18.73 -43.54
N ASN A 187 -0.76 19.83 -43.58
CA ASN A 187 -1.06 21.08 -42.85
C ASN A 187 -1.37 20.89 -41.35
N LEU A 188 -0.74 19.93 -40.69
CA LEU A 188 -0.94 19.68 -39.25
C LEU A 188 -0.29 20.77 -38.40
N GLU A 189 -0.82 21.03 -37.21
CA GLU A 189 -0.26 22.05 -36.32
C GLU A 189 1.15 21.64 -35.83
N SER A 190 2.17 22.40 -36.21
CA SER A 190 3.59 22.03 -36.13
C SER A 190 4.25 22.22 -34.75
N ASN A 191 3.48 22.16 -33.66
CA ASN A 191 3.96 22.44 -32.30
C ASN A 191 4.03 21.20 -31.38
N TYR A 192 3.70 20.00 -31.87
CA TYR A 192 3.76 18.78 -31.08
C TYR A 192 5.20 18.27 -30.96
N LYS A 193 5.63 18.00 -29.72
CA LYS A 193 6.84 17.24 -29.44
C LYS A 193 6.49 16.11 -28.50
N ILE A 194 6.96 14.91 -28.82
CA ILE A 194 6.83 13.77 -27.91
C ILE A 194 7.54 14.11 -26.59
N LYS A 195 6.78 14.13 -25.50
CA LYS A 195 7.34 14.25 -24.15
C LYS A 195 8.15 13.00 -23.85
N LYS A 196 9.46 13.15 -23.74
CA LYS A 196 10.34 12.08 -23.24
C LYS A 196 10.13 11.91 -21.73
N PRO A 197 10.26 10.68 -21.20
CA PRO A 197 10.23 10.46 -19.76
C PRO A 197 11.36 11.26 -19.10
N SER A 198 11.05 11.92 -17.99
CA SER A 198 12.01 12.76 -17.27
C SER A 198 12.82 11.98 -16.24
N SER A 199 12.58 10.68 -16.08
CA SER A 199 13.24 9.85 -15.07
C SER A 199 13.27 8.38 -15.47
N TYR A 200 14.34 7.73 -15.07
CA TYR A 200 14.62 6.32 -15.36
C TYR A 200 15.06 5.61 -14.08
N PHE A 201 14.77 4.32 -13.98
CA PHE A 201 15.24 3.42 -12.92
C PHE A 201 16.25 2.43 -13.50
N SER A 202 17.43 2.38 -12.92
CA SER A 202 18.48 1.42 -13.29
C SER A 202 19.22 0.85 -12.09
N GLU A 203 19.04 1.44 -10.91
CA GLU A 203 19.72 1.03 -9.69
C GLU A 203 18.98 1.50 -8.43
N SER A 204 19.30 0.88 -7.29
CA SER A 204 18.71 1.20 -6.00
C SER A 204 19.64 0.93 -4.82
N ASN A 205 19.46 1.68 -3.73
CA ASN A 205 20.11 1.44 -2.45
C ASN A 205 19.38 0.40 -1.58
N ILE A 206 18.16 0.00 -1.98
CA ILE A 206 17.42 -1.11 -1.38
C ILE A 206 17.38 -2.30 -2.37
N PRO A 207 17.11 -3.54 -1.91
CA PRO A 207 17.03 -4.70 -2.78
C PRO A 207 16.00 -4.52 -3.89
N ILE A 208 16.27 -5.09 -5.07
CA ILE A 208 15.37 -5.05 -6.22
C ILE A 208 14.73 -6.42 -6.41
N PHE A 209 13.41 -6.48 -6.41
CA PHE A 209 12.65 -7.67 -6.80
C PHE A 209 12.16 -7.49 -8.22
N LYS A 210 12.61 -8.36 -9.14
CA LYS A 210 12.13 -8.40 -10.53
C LYS A 210 11.22 -9.62 -10.68
N ILE A 211 9.94 -9.38 -10.94
CA ILE A 211 8.95 -10.42 -11.18
C ILE A 211 8.61 -10.44 -12.66
N ASN A 212 8.57 -11.62 -13.26
CA ASN A 212 8.06 -11.82 -14.61
C ASN A 212 6.83 -12.74 -14.54
N THR A 213 5.70 -12.23 -15.03
CA THR A 213 4.40 -12.93 -15.10
C THR A 213 4.08 -13.44 -16.50
N ASN A 214 5.04 -13.39 -17.43
CA ASN A 214 4.89 -13.79 -18.84
C ASN A 214 3.64 -13.13 -19.47
N ASP A 215 3.58 -11.79 -19.35
CA ASP A 215 2.49 -10.95 -19.86
C ASP A 215 1.08 -11.35 -19.40
N SER A 216 0.98 -12.02 -18.25
CA SER A 216 -0.29 -12.35 -17.62
C SER A 216 -0.72 -11.29 -16.60
N VAL A 217 -2.03 -11.00 -16.58
CA VAL A 217 -2.66 -10.19 -15.54
C VAL A 217 -2.59 -10.94 -14.21
N ILE A 218 -2.18 -10.23 -13.14
CA ILE A 218 -2.19 -10.79 -11.79
C ILE A 218 -3.63 -10.68 -11.24
N PRO A 219 -4.34 -11.80 -11.01
CA PRO A 219 -5.72 -11.79 -10.52
C PRO A 219 -5.77 -11.55 -8.99
N ASP A 220 -6.98 -11.42 -8.42
CA ASP A 220 -7.15 -11.50 -6.96
C ASP A 220 -6.94 -12.94 -6.45
N GLU A 221 -7.58 -13.89 -7.12
CA GLU A 221 -7.37 -15.32 -6.94
C GLU A 221 -7.80 -16.05 -8.23
N PRO A 222 -7.29 -17.26 -8.50
CA PRO A 222 -6.19 -17.93 -7.81
C PRO A 222 -4.81 -17.36 -8.20
N LYS A 223 -3.76 -17.71 -7.45
CA LYS A 223 -2.38 -17.32 -7.83
C LYS A 223 -1.97 -17.90 -9.17
N ILE A 224 -1.33 -17.08 -10.00
CA ILE A 224 -0.67 -17.49 -11.24
C ILE A 224 0.81 -17.78 -11.01
N GLU A 225 1.42 -18.53 -11.91
CA GLU A 225 2.85 -18.84 -11.89
C GLU A 225 3.67 -17.66 -12.42
N ALA A 226 4.82 -17.43 -11.80
CA ALA A 226 5.74 -16.35 -12.16
C ALA A 226 7.16 -16.67 -11.68
N SER A 227 8.14 -15.91 -12.17
CA SER A 227 9.51 -15.93 -11.66
C SER A 227 9.80 -14.71 -10.80
N LEU A 228 10.73 -14.85 -9.87
CA LEU A 228 11.25 -13.78 -9.01
C LEU A 228 12.78 -13.81 -9.03
N ASN A 229 13.39 -12.72 -9.49
CA ASN A 229 14.82 -12.46 -9.39
C ASN A 229 15.06 -11.40 -8.32
N ILE A 230 15.93 -11.70 -7.37
CA ILE A 230 16.29 -10.81 -6.26
C ILE A 230 17.70 -10.31 -6.46
N VAL A 231 17.86 -9.01 -6.73
CA VAL A 231 19.16 -8.33 -6.75
C VAL A 231 19.37 -7.70 -5.37
N ASN A 232 20.36 -8.20 -4.65
CA ASN A 232 20.76 -7.65 -3.36
C ASN A 232 22.25 -7.89 -3.12
N ILE A 233 23.05 -6.84 -3.27
CA ILE A 233 24.49 -6.86 -2.97
C ILE A 233 24.69 -6.05 -1.69
N PRO A 234 25.02 -6.69 -0.55
CA PRO A 234 25.24 -6.00 0.72
C PRO A 234 26.27 -4.88 0.59
N SER A 235 25.97 -3.73 1.20
CA SER A 235 26.86 -2.56 1.27
C SER A 235 27.27 -1.96 -0.09
N ARG A 236 26.54 -2.25 -1.17
CA ARG A 236 26.73 -1.64 -2.50
C ARG A 236 25.40 -1.24 -3.11
N THR A 237 25.43 -0.37 -4.11
CA THR A 237 24.26 -0.03 -4.92
C THR A 237 23.85 -1.24 -5.78
N ASN A 238 22.58 -1.62 -5.74
CA ASN A 238 22.00 -2.68 -6.54
C ASN A 238 21.73 -2.18 -7.95
N LYS A 239 22.32 -2.81 -8.98
CA LYS A 239 22.05 -2.51 -10.39
C LYS A 239 20.95 -3.42 -10.93
N LEU A 240 20.06 -2.90 -11.78
CA LEU A 240 18.95 -3.65 -12.39
C LEU A 240 19.43 -4.88 -13.20
N SER A 241 20.61 -4.79 -13.81
CA SER A 241 21.31 -5.85 -14.56
C SER A 241 22.32 -6.62 -13.70
N GLY A 242 22.36 -6.38 -12.39
CA GLY A 242 23.28 -7.04 -11.46
C GLY A 242 22.95 -8.52 -11.23
N PRO A 243 23.87 -9.26 -10.57
CA PRO A 243 23.64 -10.65 -10.19
C PRO A 243 22.42 -10.78 -9.29
N TYR A 244 21.68 -11.88 -9.46
CA TYR A 244 20.43 -12.13 -8.76
C TYR A 244 20.31 -13.55 -8.24
N VAL A 245 19.45 -13.74 -7.25
CA VAL A 245 18.96 -15.05 -6.81
C VAL A 245 17.59 -15.30 -7.45
N PHE A 246 17.44 -16.45 -8.10
CA PHE A 246 16.22 -16.87 -8.81
C PHE A 246 15.30 -17.72 -7.92
N HIS A 247 13.99 -17.47 -8.00
CA HIS A 247 12.95 -18.28 -7.39
C HIS A 247 11.74 -18.43 -8.33
N ASN A 248 11.18 -19.65 -8.39
CA ASN A 248 9.82 -19.86 -8.87
C ASN A 248 8.82 -19.40 -7.81
N ILE A 249 7.79 -18.67 -8.23
CA ILE A 249 6.75 -18.19 -7.33
C ILE A 249 5.35 -18.43 -7.90
N LYS A 250 4.36 -18.40 -7.01
CA LYS A 250 2.97 -18.13 -7.40
C LYS A 250 2.55 -16.77 -6.84
N ILE A 251 1.91 -15.92 -7.62
CA ILE A 251 1.54 -14.53 -7.27
C ILE A 251 0.05 -14.25 -7.51
N GLU A 252 -0.55 -13.47 -6.61
CA GLU A 252 -1.88 -12.87 -6.73
C GLU A 252 -1.86 -11.44 -6.15
N ARG A 253 -2.88 -10.64 -6.49
CA ARG A 253 -3.20 -9.41 -5.75
C ARG A 253 -3.71 -9.79 -4.37
N ARG A 254 -3.60 -8.86 -3.42
CA ARG A 254 -4.17 -9.05 -2.09
C ARG A 254 -4.73 -7.77 -1.52
N GLY A 255 -5.57 -7.94 -0.51
CA GLY A 255 -6.22 -6.85 0.20
C GLY A 255 -7.72 -7.04 0.15
N ASN A 256 -8.43 -6.01 0.60
CA ASN A 256 -9.86 -5.89 0.38
C ASN A 256 -10.09 -4.48 -0.18
N THR A 257 -10.24 -3.49 0.70
CA THR A 257 -10.31 -2.07 0.30
C THR A 257 -9.07 -1.61 -0.47
N SER A 258 -7.86 -2.06 -0.09
CA SER A 258 -6.63 -1.67 -0.79
C SER A 258 -6.51 -2.20 -2.22
N GLN A 259 -7.38 -3.12 -2.65
CA GLN A 259 -7.43 -3.53 -4.05
C GLN A 259 -8.02 -2.45 -4.95
N THR A 260 -8.72 -1.44 -4.43
CA THR A 260 -9.20 -0.29 -5.24
C THR A 260 -8.05 0.68 -5.56
N PHE A 261 -6.97 0.66 -4.78
CA PHE A 261 -5.82 1.54 -4.99
C PHE A 261 -5.08 1.23 -6.28
N ALA A 262 -4.56 2.26 -6.94
CA ALA A 262 -3.76 2.13 -8.15
C ALA A 262 -2.52 1.24 -7.96
N LYS A 263 -1.81 1.43 -6.84
CA LYS A 263 -0.68 0.61 -6.44
C LYS A 263 -1.18 -0.62 -5.67
N LYS A 264 -1.30 -1.74 -6.37
CA LYS A 264 -1.76 -3.00 -5.79
C LYS A 264 -0.71 -3.60 -4.86
N SER A 265 -1.15 -4.29 -3.82
CA SER A 265 -0.30 -5.18 -3.02
C SER A 265 -0.41 -6.62 -3.53
N TYR A 266 0.64 -7.42 -3.33
CA TYR A 266 0.71 -8.79 -3.83
C TYR A 266 1.01 -9.81 -2.73
N SER A 267 0.53 -11.03 -2.93
CA SER A 267 0.76 -12.19 -2.06
C SER A 267 1.50 -13.23 -2.90
N ILE A 268 2.69 -13.63 -2.45
CA ILE A 268 3.54 -14.59 -3.17
C ILE A 268 3.75 -15.86 -2.35
N ASN A 269 3.76 -17.01 -3.02
CA ASN A 269 4.28 -18.25 -2.47
C ASN A 269 5.59 -18.59 -3.17
N LEU A 270 6.61 -19.00 -2.41
CA LEU A 270 7.83 -19.55 -2.98
C LEU A 270 7.62 -21.02 -3.35
N CYS A 271 8.17 -21.44 -4.49
CA CYS A 271 7.97 -22.77 -5.02
C CYS A 271 9.27 -23.47 -5.44
N ASP A 272 9.21 -24.79 -5.58
CA ASP A 272 10.24 -25.58 -6.28
C ASP A 272 10.08 -25.53 -7.81
N SER A 273 10.84 -26.37 -8.53
CA SER A 273 10.76 -26.51 -9.99
C SER A 273 9.42 -27.02 -10.50
N ASN A 274 8.63 -27.70 -9.65
CA ASN A 274 7.31 -28.23 -9.97
C ASN A 274 6.17 -27.35 -9.42
N TYR A 275 6.48 -26.09 -9.09
CA TYR A 275 5.55 -25.13 -8.52
C TYR A 275 4.85 -25.56 -7.21
N LYS A 276 5.46 -26.49 -6.46
CA LYS A 276 5.01 -26.88 -5.11
C LYS A 276 5.61 -25.94 -4.07
N LYS A 277 4.81 -25.54 -3.07
CA LYS A 277 5.21 -24.56 -2.05
C LYS A 277 6.44 -25.02 -1.27
N LYS A 278 7.47 -24.19 -1.23
CA LYS A 278 8.73 -24.47 -0.54
C LYS A 278 9.11 -23.31 0.38
N SER A 279 9.65 -23.63 1.55
CA SER A 279 10.13 -22.61 2.49
C SER A 279 11.53 -22.17 2.08
N ARG A 280 11.77 -20.85 2.10
CA ARG A 280 13.10 -20.24 1.91
C ARG A 280 13.18 -18.92 2.67
N SER A 281 14.38 -18.57 3.11
CA SER A 281 14.72 -17.24 3.61
C SER A 281 14.81 -16.26 2.45
N LEU A 282 14.25 -15.07 2.62
CA LEU A 282 14.41 -13.94 1.71
C LEU A 282 15.05 -12.77 2.47
N LEU A 283 16.14 -12.21 1.94
CA LEU A 283 16.80 -11.01 2.49
C LEU A 283 17.16 -11.13 3.99
N GLY A 284 17.54 -12.33 4.43
CA GLY A 284 17.89 -12.64 5.82
C GLY A 284 16.70 -12.70 6.78
N LEU A 285 15.47 -12.70 6.28
CA LEU A 285 14.27 -12.99 7.07
C LEU A 285 14.12 -14.51 7.25
N PRO A 286 13.60 -15.00 8.40
CA PRO A 286 13.31 -16.41 8.63
C PRO A 286 12.57 -17.11 7.48
N ASP A 287 12.87 -18.39 7.32
CA ASP A 287 12.27 -19.24 6.31
C ASP A 287 10.74 -19.17 6.31
N SER A 288 10.16 -18.80 5.16
CA SER A 288 8.72 -18.81 4.96
C SER A 288 8.34 -19.30 3.56
N LYS A 289 7.16 -19.92 3.48
CA LYS A 289 6.53 -20.33 2.22
C LYS A 289 5.69 -19.21 1.60
N LYS A 290 5.27 -18.23 2.40
CA LYS A 290 4.28 -17.20 2.03
C LYS A 290 4.81 -15.83 2.42
N TRP A 291 4.82 -14.91 1.47
CA TRP A 291 5.26 -13.54 1.67
C TRP A 291 4.24 -12.56 1.11
N VAL A 292 4.26 -11.35 1.65
CA VAL A 292 3.45 -10.23 1.17
C VAL A 292 4.38 -9.18 0.61
N LEU A 293 4.08 -8.68 -0.58
CA LEU A 293 4.64 -7.45 -1.13
C LEU A 293 3.60 -6.36 -0.88
N TYR A 294 3.71 -5.68 0.26
CA TYR A 294 2.81 -4.60 0.63
C TYR A 294 3.22 -3.32 -0.08
N GLY A 295 2.33 -2.75 -0.88
CA GLY A 295 2.54 -1.48 -1.56
C GLY A 295 1.92 -0.34 -0.75
N PRO A 296 2.67 0.36 0.11
CA PRO A 296 2.14 1.52 0.81
C PRO A 296 1.75 2.57 -0.24
N TYR A 297 0.44 2.84 -0.30
CA TYR A 297 -0.16 3.78 -1.25
C TYR A 297 -0.79 4.95 -0.51
N ALA A 298 -1.72 4.67 0.41
CA ALA A 298 -2.29 5.67 1.29
C ALA A 298 -1.31 6.12 2.41
N ASP A 299 -0.40 5.24 2.85
CA ASP A 299 0.66 5.64 3.78
C ASP A 299 1.78 6.38 3.04
N LYS A 300 1.68 7.71 2.99
CA LYS A 300 2.67 8.59 2.34
C LYS A 300 3.99 8.70 3.14
N SER A 301 4.03 8.21 4.38
CA SER A 301 5.30 8.02 5.11
C SER A 301 6.04 6.74 4.68
N LEU A 302 5.33 5.80 4.04
CA LEU A 302 5.79 4.47 3.61
C LEU A 302 6.19 3.52 4.76
N ILE A 303 6.23 3.98 6.02
CA ILE A 303 6.91 3.29 7.12
C ILE A 303 5.99 2.85 8.27
N ARG A 304 4.70 3.23 8.32
CA ARG A 304 3.85 3.01 9.51
C ARG A 304 3.76 1.53 9.92
N ASN A 305 3.50 0.63 8.95
CA ASN A 305 3.47 -0.81 9.22
C ASN A 305 4.82 -1.34 9.74
N SER A 306 5.92 -1.03 9.04
CA SER A 306 7.26 -1.46 9.41
C SER A 306 7.70 -0.94 10.78
N LEU A 307 7.37 0.32 11.08
CA LEU A 307 7.64 0.96 12.36
C LEU A 307 6.91 0.24 13.49
N THR A 308 5.60 0.03 13.35
CA THR A 308 4.79 -0.62 14.37
C THR A 308 5.23 -2.06 14.62
N TYR A 309 5.45 -2.85 13.56
CA TYR A 309 5.96 -4.22 13.73
C TYR A 309 7.34 -4.26 14.39
N SER A 310 8.21 -3.28 14.09
CA SER A 310 9.50 -3.14 14.79
C SER A 310 9.34 -2.87 16.28
N ILE A 311 8.46 -1.93 16.64
CA ILE A 311 8.21 -1.57 18.04
C ILE A 311 7.63 -2.76 18.82
N TYR A 312 6.65 -3.47 18.26
CA TYR A 312 6.04 -4.62 18.95
C TYR A 312 7.04 -5.77 19.17
N ARG A 313 7.97 -5.98 18.22
CA ARG A 313 9.11 -6.89 18.44
C ARG A 313 10.06 -6.43 19.53
N GLN A 314 10.35 -5.12 19.60
CA GLN A 314 11.16 -4.56 20.68
C GLN A 314 10.50 -4.69 22.06
N MET A 315 9.16 -4.75 22.13
CA MET A 315 8.43 -5.08 23.36
C MET A 315 8.61 -6.55 23.79
N GLY A 316 9.15 -7.41 22.92
CA GLY A 316 9.37 -8.83 23.18
C GLY A 316 8.32 -9.76 22.54
N ASN A 317 7.44 -9.23 21.69
CA ASN A 317 6.37 -9.99 21.06
C ASN A 317 6.69 -10.37 19.62
N TYR A 318 6.09 -11.44 19.11
CA TYR A 318 6.17 -11.73 17.67
C TYR A 318 5.33 -10.72 16.87
N ALA A 319 5.95 -10.13 15.84
CA ALA A 319 5.30 -9.34 14.81
C ALA A 319 6.00 -9.61 13.47
N PRO A 320 5.26 -9.61 12.34
CA PRO A 320 5.85 -9.84 11.02
C PRO A 320 7.08 -8.97 10.75
N ARG A 321 8.20 -9.59 10.39
CA ARG A 321 9.43 -8.89 10.00
C ARG A 321 9.31 -8.37 8.58
N THR A 322 9.97 -7.24 8.33
CA THR A 322 9.87 -6.54 7.05
C THR A 322 11.22 -6.17 6.46
N ARG A 323 11.24 -6.00 5.13
CA ARG A 323 12.33 -5.38 4.36
C ARG A 323 11.72 -4.47 3.30
N PHE A 324 12.29 -3.29 3.10
CA PHE A 324 11.94 -2.44 1.97
C PHE A 324 12.64 -2.95 0.72
N ILE A 325 11.92 -2.95 -0.40
CA ILE A 325 12.43 -3.36 -1.72
C ILE A 325 11.89 -2.41 -2.79
N ASP A 326 12.62 -2.27 -3.88
CA ASP A 326 12.08 -1.74 -5.13
C ASP A 326 11.52 -2.89 -5.96
N LEU A 327 10.26 -2.73 -6.41
CA LEU A 327 9.57 -3.76 -7.17
C LEU A 327 9.58 -3.42 -8.66
N VAL A 328 9.94 -4.39 -9.47
CA VAL A 328 9.83 -4.38 -10.92
C VAL A 328 8.95 -5.57 -11.33
N ILE A 329 7.91 -5.34 -12.12
CA ILE A 329 7.07 -6.41 -12.68
C ILE A 329 7.07 -6.25 -14.19
N ASN A 330 7.44 -7.30 -14.94
CA ASN A 330 7.56 -7.31 -16.40
C ASN A 330 8.33 -6.08 -16.91
N ASP A 331 9.51 -5.82 -16.35
CA ASP A 331 10.32 -4.63 -16.66
C ASP A 331 9.57 -3.28 -16.56
N ASN A 332 8.61 -3.19 -15.64
CA ASN A 332 7.93 -1.96 -15.25
C ASN A 332 8.25 -1.65 -13.79
N TYR A 333 8.91 -0.52 -13.52
CA TYR A 333 9.17 -0.09 -12.15
C TYR A 333 7.85 0.26 -11.42
N ARG A 334 7.63 -0.38 -10.27
CA ARG A 334 6.41 -0.26 -9.45
C ARG A 334 6.62 0.55 -8.18
N GLY A 335 7.82 1.08 -7.92
CA GLY A 335 8.09 1.85 -6.69
C GLY A 335 8.47 0.97 -5.49
N ILE A 336 8.49 1.60 -4.32
CA ILE A 336 8.84 0.96 -3.05
C ILE A 336 7.71 0.04 -2.60
N TYR A 337 8.08 -1.18 -2.22
CA TYR A 337 7.22 -2.14 -1.52
C TYR A 337 7.87 -2.59 -0.22
N VAL A 338 7.06 -3.15 0.67
CA VAL A 338 7.49 -3.76 1.92
C VAL A 338 7.30 -5.27 1.82
N LEU A 339 8.41 -6.00 1.65
CA LEU A 339 8.42 -7.45 1.85
C LEU A 339 8.08 -7.73 3.31
N THR A 340 6.99 -8.45 3.53
CA THR A 340 6.43 -8.72 4.86
C THR A 340 6.22 -10.22 5.04
N GLU A 341 6.68 -10.78 6.15
CA GLU A 341 6.33 -12.14 6.56
C GLU A 341 4.81 -12.27 6.65
N LYS A 342 4.22 -13.34 6.11
CA LYS A 342 2.82 -13.65 6.42
C LYS A 342 2.75 -14.32 7.79
N ILE A 343 1.74 -14.00 8.60
CA ILE A 343 1.51 -14.72 9.86
C ILE A 343 1.38 -16.22 9.56
N GLN A 344 2.22 -17.00 10.23
CA GLN A 344 2.25 -18.46 10.15
C GLN A 344 2.79 -19.03 11.45
N LEU A 345 2.53 -20.31 11.67
CA LEU A 345 2.98 -21.01 12.87
C LEU A 345 4.41 -21.52 12.71
N GLY A 346 5.17 -21.50 13.80
CA GLY A 346 6.51 -22.09 13.87
C GLY A 346 7.42 -21.35 14.83
N SER A 347 8.52 -22.00 15.23
CA SER A 347 9.45 -21.51 16.26
C SER A 347 10.08 -20.15 15.94
N ASN A 348 10.31 -19.85 14.66
CA ASN A 348 10.83 -18.55 14.22
C ASN A 348 9.73 -17.52 13.87
N HIS A 349 8.46 -17.93 14.01
CA HIS A 349 7.25 -17.17 13.67
C HIS A 349 6.34 -17.05 14.89
N LEU A 350 5.02 -17.30 14.73
CA LEU A 350 4.13 -17.43 15.88
C LEU A 350 4.28 -18.85 16.47
N ASP A 351 4.96 -18.93 17.61
CA ASP A 351 5.27 -20.20 18.25
C ASP A 351 4.09 -20.72 19.09
N ILE A 352 3.15 -21.37 18.41
CA ILE A 352 2.10 -22.17 19.04
C ILE A 352 2.28 -23.64 18.65
N PRO A 353 2.01 -24.59 19.55
CA PRO A 353 2.01 -26.01 19.21
C PRO A 353 1.10 -26.28 18.01
N SER A 354 1.60 -27.03 17.03
CA SER A 354 0.79 -27.35 15.84
C SER A 354 -0.40 -28.21 16.21
N PHE A 355 -1.58 -27.86 15.71
CA PHE A 355 -2.79 -28.66 15.86
C PHE A 355 -2.61 -30.07 15.31
N LYS A 356 -3.01 -31.08 16.08
CA LYS A 356 -3.04 -32.48 15.67
C LYS A 356 -4.44 -33.05 15.87
N MET A 357 -5.01 -33.59 14.79
CA MET A 357 -6.25 -34.37 14.86
C MET A 357 -5.96 -35.74 15.47
N GLY A 358 -6.78 -36.19 16.42
CA GLY A 358 -6.73 -37.57 16.91
C GLY A 358 -7.12 -38.54 15.80
N LEU A 359 -6.35 -39.62 15.61
CA LEU A 359 -6.43 -40.48 14.41
C LEU A 359 -7.80 -41.12 14.13
N LYS A 360 -8.71 -41.17 15.12
CA LYS A 360 -10.11 -41.66 14.99
C LYS A 360 -11.06 -41.04 16.03
N ASP A 361 -10.60 -40.06 16.79
CA ASP A 361 -11.30 -39.55 17.98
C ASP A 361 -10.95 -38.08 18.15
N SER A 362 -11.94 -37.21 17.92
CA SER A 362 -11.79 -35.76 18.02
C SER A 362 -11.54 -35.31 19.47
N SER A 363 -11.88 -36.12 20.48
CA SER A 363 -11.55 -35.82 21.88
C SER A 363 -10.05 -35.92 22.19
N LYS A 364 -9.28 -36.60 21.32
CA LYS A 364 -7.81 -36.73 21.41
C LYS A 364 -7.06 -35.67 20.60
N ALA A 365 -7.75 -34.60 20.16
CA ALA A 365 -7.09 -33.47 19.53
C ALA A 365 -6.14 -32.77 20.53
N SER A 366 -5.00 -32.28 20.03
CA SER A 366 -3.98 -31.63 20.85
C SER A 366 -3.33 -30.46 20.11
N GLY A 367 -2.62 -29.62 20.86
CA GLY A 367 -1.93 -28.44 20.34
C GLY A 367 -2.85 -27.23 20.19
N GLY A 368 -2.33 -26.18 19.56
CA GLY A 368 -2.95 -24.86 19.55
C GLY A 368 -3.77 -24.54 18.30
N TYR A 369 -4.57 -23.49 18.40
CA TYR A 369 -5.31 -22.90 17.30
C TYR A 369 -5.24 -21.37 17.37
N LEU A 370 -5.28 -20.74 16.20
CA LEU A 370 -5.27 -19.29 16.01
C LEU A 370 -6.66 -18.85 15.52
N LEU A 371 -7.26 -17.91 16.23
CA LEU A 371 -8.48 -17.22 15.87
C LEU A 371 -8.17 -15.84 15.28
N GLU A 372 -9.09 -15.36 14.44
CA GLU A 372 -9.07 -14.03 13.85
C GLU A 372 -10.42 -13.38 14.08
N ILE A 373 -10.42 -12.23 14.76
CA ILE A 373 -11.56 -11.32 14.86
C ILE A 373 -11.56 -10.45 13.60
N ASP A 374 -12.61 -10.62 12.79
CA ASP A 374 -12.84 -9.93 11.52
C ASP A 374 -14.31 -10.07 11.10
N ARG A 375 -14.66 -9.66 9.88
CA ARG A 375 -16.01 -9.72 9.28
C ARG A 375 -16.40 -11.16 8.92
N ASN A 376 -16.68 -11.96 9.93
CA ASN A 376 -16.95 -13.40 9.85
C ASN A 376 -18.38 -13.74 10.28
N LEU A 377 -18.71 -15.04 10.27
CA LEU A 377 -20.03 -15.55 10.66
C LEU A 377 -20.12 -16.00 12.11
N TRP A 378 -19.03 -16.50 12.73
CA TRP A 378 -19.12 -16.91 14.14
C TRP A 378 -19.23 -15.68 15.03
N ARG A 379 -20.08 -15.78 16.04
CA ARG A 379 -20.33 -14.73 17.03
C ARG A 379 -20.03 -15.28 18.42
N GLY A 380 -19.43 -14.44 19.25
CA GLY A 380 -19.31 -14.71 20.68
C GLY A 380 -20.69 -14.88 21.32
N ALA A 381 -20.78 -15.68 22.39
CA ALA A 381 -22.00 -15.78 23.17
C ALA A 381 -22.18 -14.59 24.14
N TYR A 382 -21.14 -13.75 24.30
CA TYR A 382 -21.13 -12.63 25.22
C TYR A 382 -20.88 -11.28 24.49
N PRO A 383 -21.49 -10.18 24.96
CA PRO A 383 -22.55 -10.17 25.97
C PRO A 383 -23.78 -10.98 25.51
N PRO A 384 -24.53 -11.59 26.45
CA PRO A 384 -25.69 -12.41 26.12
C PRO A 384 -26.76 -11.56 25.40
N PRO A 385 -27.72 -12.18 24.68
CA PRO A 385 -28.66 -11.43 23.83
C PRO A 385 -29.49 -10.34 24.54
N ASN A 386 -29.67 -10.44 25.86
CA ASN A 386 -30.37 -9.47 26.69
C ASN A 386 -29.49 -8.29 27.15
N ASP A 387 -28.17 -8.37 26.99
CA ASP A 387 -27.25 -7.26 27.26
C ASP A 387 -26.79 -6.61 25.93
N THR A 388 -27.26 -5.38 25.71
CA THR A 388 -26.98 -4.56 24.53
C THR A 388 -25.82 -3.58 24.73
N SER A 389 -25.09 -3.68 25.85
CA SER A 389 -23.97 -2.78 26.20
C SER A 389 -22.77 -2.87 25.24
N SER A 390 -22.69 -3.95 24.46
CA SER A 390 -21.68 -4.20 23.44
C SER A 390 -22.22 -5.14 22.37
N ILE A 391 -21.61 -5.10 21.19
CA ILE A 391 -21.90 -6.07 20.12
C ILE A 391 -21.00 -7.30 20.35
N PRO A 392 -21.52 -8.54 20.23
CA PRO A 392 -20.70 -9.74 20.29
C PRO A 392 -19.60 -9.75 19.23
N SER A 393 -18.43 -10.20 19.64
CA SER A 393 -17.25 -10.29 18.78
C SER A 393 -17.50 -11.24 17.60
N SER A 394 -17.03 -10.85 16.41
CA SER A 394 -17.10 -11.67 15.20
C SER A 394 -15.75 -12.32 14.94
N TYR A 395 -15.69 -13.66 14.86
CA TYR A 395 -14.41 -14.37 14.76
C TYR A 395 -14.47 -15.59 13.83
N MET A 396 -13.30 -16.17 13.54
CA MET A 396 -13.16 -17.45 12.84
C MET A 396 -11.86 -18.16 13.25
N VAL A 397 -11.74 -19.44 12.92
CA VAL A 397 -10.44 -20.14 13.01
C VAL A 397 -9.59 -19.81 11.79
N LYS A 398 -8.41 -19.24 12.04
CA LYS A 398 -7.39 -18.94 11.04
C LYS A 398 -6.47 -20.12 10.77
N GLU A 399 -5.96 -20.73 11.84
CA GLU A 399 -5.16 -21.96 11.79
C GLU A 399 -5.64 -22.90 12.92
N PRO A 400 -5.79 -24.21 12.67
CA PRO A 400 -5.58 -24.88 11.38
C PRO A 400 -6.63 -24.46 10.34
N LYS A 401 -6.41 -24.81 9.07
CA LYS A 401 -7.39 -24.49 8.01
C LYS A 401 -8.70 -25.21 8.27
N ARG A 402 -9.81 -24.62 7.81
CA ARG A 402 -11.16 -25.22 7.93
C ARG A 402 -11.25 -26.66 7.45
N SER A 403 -10.55 -27.03 6.36
CA SER A 403 -10.50 -28.40 5.84
C SER A 403 -9.81 -29.41 6.76
N GLN A 404 -9.13 -28.95 7.81
CA GLN A 404 -8.43 -29.76 8.81
C GLN A 404 -9.21 -29.84 10.13
N ILE A 405 -10.40 -29.25 10.20
CA ILE A 405 -11.23 -29.15 11.41
C ILE A 405 -12.50 -29.98 11.17
N SER A 406 -12.82 -30.90 12.08
CA SER A 406 -14.11 -31.60 12.08
C SER A 406 -15.19 -30.76 12.79
N PRO A 407 -16.49 -31.05 12.57
CA PRO A 407 -17.58 -30.36 13.27
C PRO A 407 -17.46 -30.39 14.81
N GLU A 408 -16.93 -31.48 15.39
CA GLU A 408 -16.73 -31.64 16.83
C GLU A 408 -15.62 -30.72 17.37
N ILE A 409 -14.55 -30.54 16.59
CA ILE A 409 -13.47 -29.60 16.90
C ILE A 409 -13.97 -28.16 16.79
N GLU A 410 -14.75 -27.84 15.76
CA GLU A 410 -15.40 -26.54 15.64
C GLU A 410 -16.29 -26.24 16.86
N LYS A 411 -17.11 -27.20 17.30
CA LYS A 411 -17.94 -27.07 18.51
C LYS A 411 -17.09 -26.85 19.77
N THR A 412 -15.96 -27.55 19.88
CA THR A 412 -15.03 -27.40 21.00
C THR A 412 -14.39 -26.02 21.05
N ILE A 413 -13.92 -25.50 19.92
CA ILE A 413 -13.33 -24.16 19.83
C ILE A 413 -14.36 -23.09 20.21
N LYS A 414 -15.59 -23.18 19.69
CA LYS A 414 -16.67 -22.24 20.05
C LYS A 414 -16.99 -22.29 21.54
N ARG A 415 -17.08 -23.50 22.12
CA ARG A 415 -17.29 -23.67 23.57
C ARG A 415 -16.17 -23.02 24.37
N GLN A 416 -14.91 -23.27 24.02
CA GLN A 416 -13.75 -22.69 24.71
C GLN A 416 -13.71 -21.17 24.63
N TYR A 417 -14.04 -20.61 23.47
CA TYR A 417 -14.15 -19.15 23.30
C TYR A 417 -15.25 -18.56 24.18
N ASN A 418 -16.43 -19.18 24.20
CA ASN A 418 -17.54 -18.75 25.04
C ASN A 418 -17.22 -18.90 26.53
N THR A 419 -16.48 -19.93 26.94
CA THR A 419 -16.00 -20.07 28.33
C THR A 419 -15.06 -18.93 28.72
N PHE A 420 -14.12 -18.57 27.84
CA PHE A 420 -13.26 -17.41 28.06
C PHE A 420 -14.05 -16.10 28.18
N GLU A 421 -14.97 -15.83 27.26
CA GLU A 421 -15.79 -14.62 27.32
C GLU A 421 -16.72 -14.61 28.54
N LYS A 422 -17.27 -15.77 28.94
CA LYS A 422 -18.11 -15.89 30.15
C LYS A 422 -17.37 -15.38 31.38
N HIS A 423 -16.16 -15.87 31.63
CA HIS A 423 -15.39 -15.51 32.81
C HIS A 423 -14.98 -14.02 32.82
N LEU A 424 -14.75 -13.44 31.64
CA LEU A 424 -14.60 -11.98 31.50
C LEU A 424 -15.88 -11.22 31.76
N TYR A 425 -17.03 -11.74 31.34
CA TYR A 425 -18.33 -11.08 31.51
C TYR A 425 -18.78 -11.10 32.97
N GLU A 426 -18.66 -12.25 33.63
CA GLU A 426 -19.00 -12.46 35.04
C GLU A 426 -17.96 -11.87 36.01
N ASN A 427 -16.80 -11.45 35.47
CA ASN A 427 -15.67 -10.89 36.21
C ASN A 427 -15.14 -11.86 37.29
N ASP A 428 -15.06 -13.14 36.95
CA ASP A 428 -14.62 -14.22 37.84
C ASP A 428 -13.44 -15.01 37.26
N SER A 429 -12.41 -15.27 38.06
CA SER A 429 -11.25 -16.10 37.65
C SER A 429 -10.61 -15.72 36.29
N ILE A 430 -10.73 -14.47 35.85
CA ILE A 430 -10.36 -13.99 34.50
C ILE A 430 -8.97 -14.48 34.07
N TYR A 431 -8.00 -14.38 34.97
CA TYR A 431 -6.58 -14.67 34.70
C TYR A 431 -6.24 -16.15 34.51
N ASN A 432 -7.20 -17.06 34.76
CA ASN A 432 -7.08 -18.46 34.38
C ASN A 432 -7.31 -18.65 32.87
N TYR A 433 -8.10 -17.76 32.25
CA TYR A 433 -8.57 -17.88 30.87
C TYR A 433 -7.89 -16.91 29.90
N LEU A 434 -7.06 -16.00 30.40
CA LEU A 434 -6.23 -15.13 29.55
C LEU A 434 -4.82 -14.92 30.10
N ASP A 435 -3.90 -14.61 29.19
CA ASP A 435 -2.56 -14.14 29.54
C ASP A 435 -2.53 -12.61 29.66
N ILE A 436 -2.43 -12.13 30.91
CA ILE A 436 -2.45 -10.70 31.24
C ILE A 436 -1.40 -9.89 30.47
N ASN A 437 -0.20 -10.45 30.28
CA ASN A 437 0.90 -9.74 29.63
C ASN A 437 0.59 -9.51 28.14
N SER A 438 0.09 -10.53 27.43
CA SER A 438 -0.28 -10.40 26.02
C SER A 438 -1.39 -9.38 25.80
N PHE A 439 -2.41 -9.35 26.67
CA PHE A 439 -3.51 -8.38 26.58
C PHE A 439 -3.04 -6.95 26.90
N VAL A 440 -2.19 -6.79 27.93
CA VAL A 440 -1.60 -5.48 28.26
C VAL A 440 -0.72 -4.97 27.12
N ASP A 441 0.18 -5.79 26.58
CA ASP A 441 1.06 -5.37 25.48
C ASP A 441 0.27 -5.04 24.21
N TYR A 442 -0.79 -5.81 23.92
CA TYR A 442 -1.68 -5.51 22.80
C TYR A 442 -2.43 -4.19 23.00
N LEU A 443 -3.00 -3.94 24.18
CA LEU A 443 -3.67 -2.67 24.46
C LEU A 443 -2.69 -1.50 24.30
N ILE A 444 -1.47 -1.63 24.86
CA ILE A 444 -0.46 -0.57 24.77
C ILE A 444 -0.11 -0.29 23.31
N ILE A 445 0.16 -1.29 22.47
CA ILE A 445 0.55 -1.04 21.07
C ILE A 445 -0.62 -0.52 20.23
N THR A 446 -1.82 -1.06 20.40
CA THR A 446 -3.03 -0.61 19.68
C THR A 446 -3.33 0.84 20.03
N GLU A 447 -3.27 1.21 21.32
CA GLU A 447 -3.52 2.58 21.73
C GLU A 447 -2.34 3.52 21.45
N PHE A 448 -1.09 3.09 21.60
CA PHE A 448 0.08 3.88 21.17
C PHE A 448 -0.03 4.28 19.69
N THR A 449 -0.41 3.34 18.85
CA THR A 449 -0.57 3.62 17.41
C THR A 449 -1.92 4.25 17.08
N LYS A 450 -2.89 4.20 17.99
CA LYS A 450 -4.29 4.55 17.75
C LYS A 450 -4.83 3.87 16.47
N ASN A 451 -4.59 2.57 16.35
CA ASN A 451 -5.12 1.78 15.23
C ASN A 451 -6.65 1.65 15.39
N ILE A 452 -7.39 2.38 14.57
CA ILE A 452 -8.85 2.52 14.61
C ILE A 452 -9.63 1.22 14.34
N ASP A 453 -8.98 0.21 13.77
CA ASP A 453 -9.55 -1.11 13.51
C ASP A 453 -8.89 -2.21 14.37
N GLY A 454 -7.88 -1.84 15.17
CA GLY A 454 -7.01 -2.77 15.91
C GLY A 454 -7.66 -3.53 17.07
N TYR A 455 -8.99 -3.50 17.20
CA TYR A 455 -9.73 -4.35 18.13
C TYR A 455 -10.80 -5.21 17.43
N CYS A 456 -11.10 -4.92 16.17
CA CYS A 456 -12.30 -5.45 15.51
C CYS A 456 -12.03 -6.06 14.13
N LEU A 457 -10.89 -5.77 13.51
CA LEU A 457 -10.46 -6.37 12.23
C LEU A 457 -9.01 -6.81 12.33
N SER A 458 -8.64 -7.89 11.62
CA SER A 458 -7.27 -8.43 11.62
C SER A 458 -6.66 -8.60 13.03
N THR A 459 -7.51 -8.90 14.01
CA THR A 459 -7.14 -9.03 15.41
C THR A 459 -7.02 -10.50 15.77
N PHE A 460 -5.84 -10.95 16.17
CA PHE A 460 -5.55 -12.37 16.37
C PHE A 460 -5.55 -12.73 17.85
N LEU A 461 -6.14 -13.88 18.18
CA LEU A 461 -6.17 -14.48 19.50
C LEU A 461 -5.85 -15.96 19.36
N TYR A 462 -5.07 -16.56 20.26
CA TYR A 462 -4.73 -17.98 20.16
C TYR A 462 -4.82 -18.71 21.48
N ASN A 463 -5.06 -20.01 21.40
CA ASN A 463 -4.94 -20.96 22.50
C ASN A 463 -3.84 -21.96 22.13
N LYS A 464 -3.04 -22.38 23.12
CA LYS A 464 -1.89 -23.28 22.89
C LYS A 464 -2.22 -24.76 23.01
N GLU A 465 -3.35 -25.11 23.64
CA GLU A 465 -3.74 -26.49 23.91
C GLU A 465 -5.27 -26.66 23.91
N ILE A 466 -5.80 -27.22 22.83
CA ILE A 466 -7.23 -27.48 22.64
C ILE A 466 -7.79 -28.49 23.64
N SER A 467 -6.97 -29.42 24.14
CA SER A 467 -7.41 -30.40 25.14
C SER A 467 -7.52 -29.83 26.56
N SER A 468 -7.08 -28.58 26.78
CA SER A 468 -7.11 -27.96 28.12
C SER A 468 -8.56 -27.76 28.61
N PRO A 469 -8.89 -28.21 29.84
CA PRO A 469 -10.19 -27.91 30.46
C PRO A 469 -10.34 -26.42 30.80
N THR A 470 -9.22 -25.71 30.96
CA THR A 470 -9.16 -24.27 31.21
C THR A 470 -8.56 -23.58 29.99
N PRO A 471 -9.37 -23.18 29.00
CA PRO A 471 -8.87 -22.58 27.77
C PRO A 471 -8.26 -21.21 28.03
N LYS A 472 -6.92 -21.15 28.09
CA LYS A 472 -6.17 -19.90 28.24
C LYS A 472 -5.85 -19.28 26.89
N TYR A 473 -6.27 -18.03 26.71
CA TYR A 473 -6.07 -17.27 25.49
C TYR A 473 -4.96 -16.22 25.61
N TYR A 474 -4.28 -16.01 24.49
CA TYR A 474 -3.22 -15.03 24.32
C TYR A 474 -3.57 -14.14 23.14
N LEU A 475 -3.29 -12.84 23.25
CA LEU A 475 -3.63 -11.88 22.20
C LEU A 475 -2.40 -11.52 21.35
N GLY A 476 -2.63 -11.38 20.05
CA GLY A 476 -1.60 -11.22 19.03
C GLY A 476 -1.42 -12.46 18.14
N PRO A 477 -0.53 -12.39 17.14
CA PRO A 477 0.34 -11.27 16.83
C PRO A 477 -0.41 -10.11 16.18
N ILE A 478 0.22 -8.94 16.10
CA ILE A 478 -0.38 -7.78 15.42
C ILE A 478 -0.29 -7.89 13.89
N TRP A 479 -1.27 -7.31 13.19
CA TRP A 479 -1.35 -7.26 11.73
C TRP A 479 -2.11 -5.99 11.28
N ASP A 480 -1.88 -5.53 10.04
CA ASP A 480 -2.61 -4.42 9.39
C ASP A 480 -2.64 -3.09 10.19
N TYR A 481 -1.46 -2.53 10.51
CA TYR A 481 -1.32 -1.26 11.25
C TYR A 481 -1.11 -0.05 10.34
N ASN A 482 -1.55 -0.12 9.08
CA ASN A 482 -1.42 0.99 8.13
C ASN A 482 -2.36 2.14 8.47
N PHE A 483 -3.54 1.87 9.01
CA PHE A 483 -4.51 2.89 9.44
C PHE A 483 -4.29 3.27 10.90
N SER A 484 -3.08 3.78 11.16
CA SER A 484 -2.63 4.16 12.49
C SER A 484 -1.71 5.38 12.41
N LEU A 485 -1.24 5.84 13.57
CA LEU A 485 -0.21 6.88 13.70
C LEU A 485 -0.60 8.17 12.97
N GLY A 486 -1.82 8.65 13.28
CA GLY A 486 -2.36 9.91 12.79
C GLY A 486 -2.77 9.92 11.31
N LEU A 487 -2.82 8.76 10.64
CA LEU A 487 -3.10 8.71 9.20
C LEU A 487 -4.55 9.08 8.87
N THR A 488 -5.52 8.53 9.61
CA THR A 488 -6.93 8.46 9.17
C THR A 488 -7.72 9.73 9.47
N ASP A 489 -8.46 10.23 8.49
CA ASP A 489 -9.38 11.38 8.56
C ASP A 489 -10.74 11.06 9.21
N TYR A 490 -10.94 9.82 9.65
CA TYR A 490 -12.17 9.34 10.28
C TYR A 490 -11.90 8.68 11.64
N ARG A 491 -12.98 8.50 12.42
CA ARG A 491 -12.97 7.91 13.78
C ARG A 491 -11.92 8.55 14.71
N GLU A 492 -11.67 9.85 14.56
CA GLU A 492 -10.67 10.58 15.34
C GLU A 492 -9.25 9.97 15.25
N GLY A 493 -8.93 9.16 14.24
CA GLY A 493 -7.62 8.50 14.19
C GLY A 493 -6.45 9.48 13.95
N PHE A 494 -6.72 10.65 13.38
CA PHE A 494 -5.79 11.79 13.31
C PHE A 494 -5.57 12.50 14.64
N ASN A 495 -6.51 12.40 15.59
CA ASN A 495 -6.42 13.06 16.88
C ASN A 495 -5.49 12.25 17.81
N PRO A 496 -4.39 12.83 18.35
CA PRO A 496 -3.49 12.09 19.24
C PRO A 496 -4.10 11.78 20.62
N GLU A 497 -5.25 12.37 20.96
CA GLU A 497 -5.92 12.17 22.25
C GLU A 497 -7.08 11.17 22.15
N GLY A 498 -7.57 10.71 23.30
CA GLY A 498 -8.65 9.72 23.41
C GLY A 498 -8.20 8.29 23.11
N TYR A 499 -9.10 7.33 23.33
CA TYR A 499 -8.80 5.91 23.18
C TYR A 499 -9.69 5.25 22.14
N VAL A 500 -9.13 4.32 21.36
CA VAL A 500 -9.90 3.59 20.36
C VAL A 500 -10.91 2.67 21.05
N TYR A 501 -10.56 2.05 22.17
CA TYR A 501 -11.46 1.15 22.91
C TYR A 501 -12.75 1.84 23.42
N ASN A 502 -12.82 3.17 23.44
CA ASN A 502 -14.04 3.92 23.78
C ASN A 502 -15.08 3.90 22.65
N SER A 503 -14.71 3.49 21.43
CA SER A 503 -15.66 3.32 20.34
C SER A 503 -16.63 2.17 20.64
N THR A 504 -17.92 2.40 20.40
CA THR A 504 -18.97 1.41 20.66
C THR A 504 -19.15 0.40 19.53
N LYS A 505 -18.51 0.61 18.37
CA LYS A 505 -18.75 -0.22 17.17
C LYS A 505 -17.72 -1.35 17.07
N TYR A 506 -18.18 -2.58 17.31
CA TYR A 506 -17.44 -3.84 17.08
C TYR A 506 -16.21 -4.08 17.96
N ILE A 507 -15.99 -3.28 19.00
CA ILE A 507 -14.94 -3.51 19.98
C ILE A 507 -15.43 -4.56 21.00
N PRO A 508 -14.68 -5.64 21.24
CA PRO A 508 -15.06 -6.63 22.24
C PRO A 508 -15.22 -5.99 23.62
N PHE A 509 -16.25 -6.40 24.36
CA PHE A 509 -16.55 -5.87 25.70
C PHE A 509 -15.39 -6.08 26.70
N TRP A 510 -14.48 -7.00 26.40
CA TRP A 510 -13.33 -7.41 27.22
C TRP A 510 -12.57 -6.21 27.76
N TRP A 511 -12.32 -5.20 26.93
CA TRP A 511 -11.52 -4.03 27.32
C TRP A 511 -12.23 -3.19 28.38
N LYS A 512 -13.56 -3.07 28.31
CA LYS A 512 -14.34 -2.35 29.34
C LYS A 512 -14.28 -3.07 30.69
N THR A 513 -14.30 -4.41 30.70
CA THR A 513 -14.13 -5.20 31.92
C THR A 513 -12.70 -5.08 32.45
N LEU A 514 -11.70 -5.36 31.62
CA LEU A 514 -10.29 -5.37 32.01
C LEU A 514 -9.82 -4.02 32.54
N LEU A 515 -10.24 -2.92 31.90
CA LEU A 515 -9.88 -1.57 32.36
C LEU A 515 -10.60 -1.12 33.65
N LYS A 516 -11.58 -1.89 34.15
CA LYS A 516 -12.15 -1.69 35.50
C LYS A 516 -11.47 -2.56 36.55
N ASP A 517 -10.81 -3.64 36.15
CA ASP A 517 -10.11 -4.52 37.07
C ASP A 517 -8.81 -3.88 37.58
N GLU A 518 -8.60 -3.94 38.90
CA GLU A 518 -7.45 -3.30 39.55
C GLU A 518 -6.12 -4.00 39.20
N THR A 519 -6.14 -5.34 39.13
CA THR A 519 -4.95 -6.14 38.79
C THR A 519 -4.48 -5.83 37.37
N TYR A 520 -5.42 -5.76 36.42
CA TYR A 520 -5.12 -5.41 35.03
C TYR A 520 -4.60 -3.98 34.91
N ASN A 521 -5.25 -3.01 35.55
CA ASN A 521 -4.80 -1.62 35.55
C ASN A 521 -3.39 -1.46 36.15
N ASN A 522 -3.08 -2.16 37.23
CA ASN A 522 -1.75 -2.13 37.84
C ASN A 522 -0.70 -2.73 36.90
N ALA A 523 -1.00 -3.85 36.23
CA ALA A 523 -0.14 -4.45 35.21
C ALA A 523 0.08 -3.49 34.02
N LEU A 524 -0.99 -2.86 33.50
CA LEU A 524 -0.94 -1.86 32.43
C LEU A 524 -0.02 -0.69 32.80
N LYS A 525 -0.24 -0.06 33.96
CA LYS A 525 0.57 1.07 34.43
C LYS A 525 2.04 0.70 34.62
N LYS A 526 2.32 -0.50 35.14
CA LYS A 526 3.69 -1.00 35.33
C LYS A 526 4.37 -1.25 33.97
N ARG A 527 3.71 -1.98 33.08
CA ARG A 527 4.26 -2.34 31.78
C ARG A 527 4.45 -1.13 30.87
N TYR A 528 3.47 -0.23 30.81
CA TYR A 528 3.60 1.02 30.06
C TYR A 528 4.79 1.85 30.56
N PHE A 529 4.92 2.01 31.88
CA PHE A 529 6.06 2.71 32.47
C PHE A 529 7.41 2.08 32.11
N GLU A 530 7.50 0.74 32.15
CA GLU A 530 8.72 0.02 31.73
C GLU A 530 9.08 0.31 30.27
N LEU A 531 8.10 0.24 29.37
CA LEU A 531 8.32 0.51 27.95
C LEU A 531 8.72 1.95 27.69
N ARG A 532 8.16 2.93 28.41
CA ARG A 532 8.50 4.36 28.26
C ARG A 532 9.95 4.69 28.63
N LYS A 533 10.59 3.89 29.48
CA LYS A 533 12.03 4.01 29.77
C LYS A 533 12.94 3.61 28.61
N GLY A 534 12.44 2.84 27.64
CA GLY A 534 13.23 2.25 26.56
C GLY A 534 12.49 2.23 25.23
N VAL A 535 11.81 1.12 24.94
CA VAL A 535 11.16 0.82 23.65
C VAL A 535 10.24 1.94 23.16
N LEU A 536 9.39 2.48 24.04
CA LEU A 536 8.48 3.58 23.73
C LEU A 536 9.05 4.95 24.15
N SER A 537 10.35 5.06 24.42
CA SER A 537 11.00 6.37 24.65
C SER A 537 10.94 7.22 23.38
N ASN A 538 10.77 8.55 23.52
CA ASN A 538 10.73 9.46 22.39
C ASN A 538 11.99 9.30 21.52
N ARG A 539 13.16 9.16 22.17
CA ARG A 539 14.44 8.92 21.51
C ARG A 539 14.43 7.63 20.68
N ASN A 540 13.96 6.50 21.23
CA ASN A 540 13.96 5.24 20.51
C ASN A 540 13.00 5.26 19.32
N ILE A 541 11.84 5.88 19.48
CA ILE A 541 10.86 6.05 18.39
C ILE A 541 11.41 6.96 17.29
N GLU A 542 11.97 8.12 17.63
CA GLU A 542 12.60 9.02 16.66
C GLU A 542 13.74 8.33 15.91
N ASN A 543 14.63 7.62 16.63
CA ASN A 543 15.70 6.84 16.02
C ASN A 543 15.17 5.74 15.07
N SER A 544 14.07 5.08 15.44
CA SER A 544 13.44 4.07 14.60
C SER A 544 12.88 4.68 13.31
N ILE A 545 12.21 5.84 13.41
CA ILE A 545 11.71 6.59 12.25
C ILE A 545 12.88 7.04 11.36
N ASP A 546 13.92 7.62 11.94
CA ASP A 546 15.09 8.10 11.20
C ASP A 546 15.84 6.98 10.49
N SER A 547 15.94 5.80 11.13
CA SER A 547 16.53 4.62 10.51
C SER A 547 15.73 4.16 9.29
N LEU A 548 14.40 4.08 9.40
CA LEU A 548 13.53 3.69 8.29
C LEU A 548 13.54 4.74 7.16
N HIS A 549 13.52 6.03 7.51
CA HIS A 549 13.65 7.13 6.55
C HIS A 549 14.98 7.07 5.80
N THR A 550 16.09 6.80 6.50
CA THR A 550 17.43 6.69 5.92
C THR A 550 17.50 5.58 4.87
N ILE A 551 16.87 4.43 5.13
CA ILE A 551 16.77 3.33 4.16
C ILE A 551 16.09 3.80 2.85
N LEU A 552 15.08 4.67 2.96
CA LEU A 552 14.26 5.11 1.82
C LEU A 552 14.74 6.42 1.17
N LYS A 553 15.83 7.04 1.64
CA LYS A 553 16.23 8.41 1.28
C LYS A 553 16.29 8.70 -0.22
N ASN A 554 16.74 7.75 -1.04
CA ASN A 554 16.80 7.90 -2.51
C ASN A 554 15.57 7.30 -3.21
N ALA A 555 15.17 6.10 -2.79
CA ALA A 555 14.07 5.37 -3.41
C ALA A 555 12.71 6.11 -3.32
N ASN A 556 12.49 6.93 -2.28
CA ASN A 556 11.23 7.67 -2.12
C ASN A 556 10.98 8.66 -3.28
N VAL A 557 12.04 9.28 -3.83
CA VAL A 557 11.93 10.23 -4.93
C VAL A 557 11.34 9.56 -6.17
N LEU A 558 11.86 8.38 -6.52
CA LEU A 558 11.38 7.61 -7.67
C LEU A 558 9.99 7.00 -7.40
N ASN A 559 9.71 6.58 -6.16
CA ASN A 559 8.39 6.12 -5.77
C ASN A 559 7.32 7.20 -5.96
N PHE A 560 7.56 8.44 -5.51
CA PHE A 560 6.58 9.52 -5.64
C PHE A 560 6.53 10.13 -7.05
N LYS A 561 7.57 9.95 -7.87
CA LYS A 561 7.47 10.16 -9.33
C LYS A 561 6.58 9.11 -9.99
N LYS A 562 6.68 7.84 -9.61
CA LYS A 562 5.80 6.78 -10.13
C LYS A 562 4.36 6.95 -9.64
N TRP A 563 4.20 7.32 -8.37
CA TRP A 563 2.93 7.46 -7.66
C TRP A 563 2.82 8.87 -7.05
N PRO A 564 2.40 9.88 -7.82
CA PRO A 564 2.33 11.26 -7.33
C PRO A 564 1.11 11.46 -6.44
N VAL A 565 1.20 10.98 -5.20
CA VAL A 565 0.12 10.99 -4.19
C VAL A 565 0.34 12.01 -3.07
N LEU A 566 1.51 12.65 -3.02
CA LEU A 566 1.79 13.75 -2.09
C LEU A 566 0.88 14.94 -2.38
N ASN A 567 0.51 15.69 -1.35
CA ASN A 567 -0.41 16.84 -1.40
C ASN A 567 -1.79 16.57 -2.05
N SER A 568 -2.17 15.31 -2.29
CA SER A 568 -3.45 14.99 -2.94
C SER A 568 -4.51 14.57 -1.91
N PRO A 569 -5.71 15.19 -1.95
CA PRO A 569 -6.87 14.79 -1.14
C PRO A 569 -7.62 13.59 -1.74
N ASP A 570 -7.26 13.14 -2.93
CA ASP A 570 -8.01 12.11 -3.69
C ASP A 570 -7.86 10.69 -3.12
N PHE A 571 -7.04 10.55 -2.07
CA PHE A 571 -6.66 9.26 -1.51
C PHE A 571 -7.11 9.16 -0.05
N TRP A 572 -8.20 8.43 0.14
CA TRP A 572 -8.64 7.98 1.44
C TRP A 572 -7.58 7.07 2.09
N PRO A 573 -7.33 7.13 3.41
CA PRO A 573 -8.00 7.96 4.43
C PRO A 573 -7.16 9.15 4.93
N ASN A 574 -6.38 9.84 4.09
CA ASN A 574 -5.36 10.76 4.59
C ASN A 574 -5.92 12.04 5.22
N TYR A 575 -5.73 12.23 6.53
CA TYR A 575 -6.02 13.52 7.21
C TYR A 575 -5.00 14.61 6.87
N PHE A 576 -3.72 14.32 7.10
CA PHE A 576 -2.63 15.24 6.77
C PHE A 576 -2.18 15.04 5.32
N LEU A 577 -1.99 16.14 4.59
CA LEU A 577 -1.59 16.15 3.19
C LEU A 577 -0.21 16.82 3.08
N GLY A 578 0.86 16.06 3.34
CA GLY A 578 2.22 16.56 3.22
C GLY A 578 2.55 16.94 1.77
N LYS A 579 3.18 18.11 1.57
CA LYS A 579 3.64 18.56 0.24
C LYS A 579 4.83 17.75 -0.24
N THR A 580 5.66 17.33 0.71
CA THR A 580 6.85 16.52 0.49
C THR A 580 6.82 15.26 1.33
N TYR A 581 7.68 14.30 1.00
CA TYR A 581 7.91 13.13 1.84
C TYR A 581 8.42 13.49 3.25
N LEU A 582 9.24 14.55 3.37
CA LEU A 582 9.75 15.00 4.67
C LEU A 582 8.64 15.60 5.55
N ASP A 583 7.64 16.24 4.96
CA ASP A 583 6.48 16.74 5.71
C ASP A 583 5.71 15.59 6.36
N GLU A 584 5.54 14.46 5.65
CA GLU A 584 4.89 13.25 6.18
C GLU A 584 5.67 12.65 7.35
N ILE A 585 7.01 12.63 7.26
CA ILE A 585 7.87 12.17 8.35
C ILE A 585 7.81 13.12 9.56
N ALA A 586 7.82 14.43 9.32
CA ALA A 586 7.70 15.43 10.38
C ALA A 586 6.33 15.37 11.08
N TYR A 587 5.25 15.20 10.32
CA TYR A 587 3.91 14.99 10.84
C TYR A 587 3.84 13.73 11.70
N LEU A 588 4.37 12.60 11.21
CA LEU A 588 4.41 11.34 11.96
C LEU A 588 5.12 11.50 13.31
N LYS A 589 6.30 12.13 13.34
CA LYS A 589 7.04 12.40 14.59
C LYS A 589 6.26 13.30 15.53
N SER A 590 5.70 14.40 15.02
CA SER A 590 4.92 15.35 15.81
C SER A 590 3.69 14.69 16.43
N TRP A 591 2.95 13.91 15.64
CA TRP A 591 1.78 13.18 16.08
C TRP A 591 2.11 12.17 17.19
N ILE A 592 3.17 11.37 17.01
CA ILE A 592 3.58 10.39 18.02
C ILE A 592 4.02 11.06 19.32
N ASN A 593 4.75 12.17 19.24
CA ASN A 593 5.14 12.92 20.43
C ASN A 593 3.91 13.43 21.21
N LYS A 594 2.89 13.95 20.52
CA LYS A 594 1.61 14.33 21.15
C LYS A 594 0.89 13.12 21.74
N ARG A 595 0.85 11.99 21.03
CA ARG A 595 0.20 10.75 21.49
C ARG A 595 0.84 10.19 22.75
N LEU A 596 2.17 10.12 22.80
CA LEU A 596 2.89 9.68 23.99
C LEU A 596 2.65 10.62 25.18
N ASN A 597 2.62 11.94 24.95
CA ASN A 597 2.29 12.89 26.01
C ASN A 597 0.87 12.66 26.58
N PHE A 598 -0.11 12.44 25.71
CA PHE A 598 -1.47 12.10 26.12
C PHE A 598 -1.50 10.81 26.98
N LEU A 599 -0.88 9.73 26.50
CA LEU A 599 -0.84 8.45 27.20
C LEU A 599 -0.07 8.54 28.53
N ASP A 600 1.02 9.31 28.58
CA ASP A 600 1.78 9.57 29.79
C ASP A 600 0.90 10.27 30.84
N ASN A 601 0.09 11.25 30.45
CA ASN A 601 -0.84 11.92 31.34
C ASN A 601 -1.97 10.99 31.81
N ASP A 602 -2.62 10.26 30.91
CA ASP A 602 -3.83 9.52 31.28
C ASP A 602 -3.53 8.19 32.01
N ILE A 603 -2.53 7.42 31.57
CA ILE A 603 -2.19 6.12 32.18
C ILE A 603 -1.48 6.33 33.52
N LEU A 604 -0.67 7.38 33.67
CA LEU A 604 0.20 7.55 34.85
C LEU A 604 -0.21 8.67 35.82
N ALA A 605 -1.08 9.61 35.45
CA ALA A 605 -1.29 10.84 36.23
C ALA A 605 -2.67 10.99 36.90
N LYS A 606 -3.51 9.95 36.96
CA LYS A 606 -4.94 10.14 37.28
C LYS A 606 -5.31 10.69 38.67
N GLU A 607 -4.42 10.74 39.66
CA GLU A 607 -4.57 11.64 40.82
C GLU A 607 -3.18 12.05 41.34
N LYS A 608 -2.88 13.37 41.31
CA LYS A 608 -1.57 14.01 41.63
C LYS A 608 -0.38 13.34 40.96
N LYS A 609 0.10 13.93 39.84
CA LYS A 609 1.27 13.53 39.03
C LYS A 609 2.21 12.59 39.80
N GLY A 610 2.00 11.29 39.66
CA GLY A 610 2.68 10.29 40.49
C GLY A 610 4.15 10.14 40.13
N LEU A 611 4.90 9.41 40.97
CA LEU A 611 6.34 9.18 40.77
C LEU A 611 6.68 8.75 39.33
N LYS A 612 5.91 7.82 38.75
CA LYS A 612 6.10 7.29 37.40
C LYS A 612 6.01 8.37 36.31
N TYR A 613 5.10 9.33 36.44
CA TYR A 613 4.91 10.42 35.48
C TYR A 613 6.16 11.31 35.41
N TYR A 614 6.66 11.74 36.58
CA TYR A 614 7.84 12.59 36.64
C TYR A 614 9.12 11.86 36.22
N GLU A 615 9.25 10.57 36.54
CA GLU A 615 10.38 9.76 36.04
C GLU A 615 10.44 9.74 34.50
N ILE A 616 9.30 9.59 33.81
CA ILE A 616 9.25 9.64 32.34
C ILE A 616 9.50 11.06 31.82
N SER A 617 8.89 12.06 32.45
CA SER A 617 9.08 13.47 32.07
C SER A 617 10.56 13.89 32.15
N ILE A 618 11.26 13.46 33.20
CA ILE A 618 12.71 13.63 33.35
C ILE A 618 13.45 12.94 32.21
N ARG A 619 13.17 11.65 31.96
CA ARG A 619 13.86 10.86 30.92
C ARG A 619 13.74 11.44 29.52
N ASN A 620 12.60 12.02 29.19
CA ASN A 620 12.34 12.56 27.85
C ASN A 620 12.84 14.00 27.68
N ASN A 621 13.12 14.73 28.77
CA ASN A 621 13.63 16.08 28.69
C ASN A 621 15.16 16.09 28.65
N LYS A 622 15.73 16.42 27.47
CA LYS A 622 17.19 16.47 27.25
C LYS A 622 17.92 17.40 28.24
N LYS A 623 17.30 18.52 28.62
CA LYS A 623 17.88 19.48 29.57
C LYS A 623 17.92 18.89 30.98
N TRP A 624 16.78 18.35 31.46
CA TRP A 624 16.73 17.67 32.75
C TRP A 624 17.67 16.48 32.82
N MET A 625 17.78 15.66 31.78
CA MET A 625 18.73 14.55 31.75
C MET A 625 20.20 14.99 31.85
N ARG A 626 20.57 16.18 31.33
CA ARG A 626 21.92 16.73 31.53
C ARG A 626 22.15 17.11 32.99
N GLU A 627 21.18 17.79 33.61
CA GLU A 627 21.24 18.17 35.02
C GLU A 627 21.29 16.94 35.95
N ILE A 628 20.46 15.93 35.68
CA ILE A 628 20.44 14.65 36.41
C ILE A 628 21.80 13.96 36.35
N LYS A 629 22.46 13.91 35.18
CA LYS A 629 23.79 13.27 35.06
C LYS A 629 24.85 13.98 35.90
N ILE A 630 24.78 15.31 35.98
CA ILE A 630 25.68 16.11 36.83
C ILE A 630 25.40 15.83 38.31
N LYS A 631 24.12 15.85 38.73
CA LYS A 631 23.70 15.56 40.11
C LYS A 631 24.09 14.13 40.53
N ALA A 632 23.89 13.14 39.65
CA ALA A 632 24.22 11.74 39.89
C ALA A 632 25.73 11.57 40.11
N LYS A 633 26.57 12.18 39.25
CA LYS A 633 28.04 12.18 39.40
C LYS A 633 28.47 12.83 40.72
N LYS A 634 27.87 13.97 41.09
CA LYS A 634 28.19 14.68 42.34
C LYS A 634 27.82 13.88 43.60
N ARG A 635 26.81 13.01 43.51
CA ARG A 635 26.31 12.20 44.63
C ARG A 635 26.81 10.76 44.63
N GLU A 636 27.66 10.38 43.66
CA GLU A 636 28.19 9.02 43.49
C GLU A 636 27.11 7.93 43.42
N ILE A 637 25.95 8.26 42.84
CA ILE A 637 24.84 7.32 42.62
C ILE A 637 24.56 7.10 41.14
N SER A 638 23.79 6.06 40.82
CA SER A 638 23.38 5.80 39.44
C SER A 638 22.45 6.90 38.89
N VAL A 639 22.48 7.11 37.57
CA VAL A 639 21.56 8.05 36.90
C VAL A 639 20.10 7.67 37.17
N ASP A 640 19.77 6.39 37.19
CA ASP A 640 18.40 5.92 37.45
C ASP A 640 17.96 6.18 38.90
N GLU A 641 18.86 6.05 39.86
CA GLU A 641 18.58 6.40 41.25
C GLU A 641 18.36 7.90 41.42
N MET A 642 19.18 8.72 40.75
CA MET A 642 19.01 10.18 40.75
C MET A 642 17.67 10.61 40.12
N ILE A 643 17.22 9.95 39.05
CA ILE A 643 15.90 10.19 38.44
C ILE A 643 14.78 9.92 39.46
N LYS A 644 14.84 8.81 40.20
CA LYS A 644 13.83 8.49 41.23
C LYS A 644 13.81 9.53 42.34
N ILE A 645 14.98 10.04 42.75
CA ILE A 645 15.08 11.09 43.78
C ILE A 645 14.44 12.39 43.30
N ASP A 646 14.80 12.88 42.11
CA ASP A 646 14.24 14.13 41.58
C ASP A 646 12.75 13.98 41.26
N ALA A 647 12.31 12.83 40.77
CA ALA A 647 10.90 12.55 40.56
C ALA A 647 10.12 12.55 41.88
N LYS A 648 10.64 11.94 42.95
CA LYS A 648 10.04 12.02 44.31
C LYS A 648 9.94 13.46 44.80
N TYR A 649 10.94 14.29 44.52
CA TYR A 649 10.89 15.71 44.85
C TYR A 649 9.78 16.42 44.06
N MET A 650 9.66 16.17 42.75
CA MET A 650 8.60 16.75 41.92
C MET A 650 7.20 16.36 42.41
N VAL A 651 6.97 15.10 42.82
CA VAL A 651 5.69 14.66 43.42
C VAL A 651 5.32 15.46 44.68
N LYS A 652 6.32 15.86 45.48
CA LYS A 652 6.08 16.62 46.71
C LYS A 652 5.83 18.10 46.44
N VAL A 653 6.43 18.65 45.39
CA VAL A 653 6.39 20.08 45.06
C VAL A 653 5.20 20.45 44.17
N PHE A 654 4.75 19.54 43.33
CA PHE A 654 3.74 19.76 42.28
C PHE A 654 2.73 18.61 42.24
#